data_AF-A0A8H5R0R4-F1
#
_entry.id   AF-A0A8H5R0R4-F1
#
_cell.length_a   1.000
_cell.length_b   1.000
_cell.length_c   1.000
_cell.angle_alpha   90.00
_cell.angle_beta   90.00
_cell.angle_gamma   90.00
#
_symmetry.space_group_name_H-M   'P 1'
#
loop_
_entity.id
_entity.type
_entity.pdbx_description
1 polymer ?
#
loop_
_entity_poly.entity_id
_entity_poly.type
_entity_poly.pdbx_seq_one_letter_code
_entity_poly.pdbx_strand_id
1 'polypeptide(L)'
;MLGLPEVPFGSPDASSLEASGPLSLIKGPVVGPIARLNIADQRSFQYFIQTASYSITSFGHDAPRVRELLIQIALSDFSPSSTAVLKSALALASFHRANSLQTIAQYKVAALRKLAESTQGRISVTDSACHIAAGMILSTLEIQQNSMKSSHWLWYACGAAKIVKTAGLDVDNLDHDTASLVGWVHYYNTLSRFSLRHWQPHVMLDSDDAADSFHPVVCGNGQPESLTGAPHEILYLLSEAFNAATVPSDPRYETKAHRSHLETLDWKLRNLEKKGPDNNASAHTAHPAFDLVVELYRLSTLIYLRRASAGILSLDQKFTTWVGQAFELLERLPACQWPFPLLIFGCEAESDRQRMIILDVMDRTTVKRTRMRRRRTWLMPKHQIIIAMPSYLITGTSRGLGFEFVRQLSADSNNTVIGFVRNKKATEEKIQRELSGRPNIHTIQGEIQNLESVKNLVKEVAKITGGSLDYIIANAALQSEWSAHNPIGVLGEEPERLEEDMLESFKINTLGNIHLFNLAIPLIRKGQAKKIIAISSGMADPDFITNFSITDGAPYTISKGALNIAVAKFDAQYRKEGILFMAISPGLVATQDTSNYTEEQIQGVRDMVAAFKGYAPHWEGAISPEESATAVLSVIKKASIEAGNGGSFVSHYGNKQWL
;
A
#
# COMPACT_ATOMS: atom_id res chain seq x y z
N MET A 1 -50.36 -38.72 -8.47
CA MET A 1 -49.45 -39.76 -7.92
C MET A 1 -48.04 -39.22 -8.00
N LEU A 2 -47.25 -39.47 -6.94
CA LEU A 2 -45.92 -38.90 -6.61
C LEU A 2 -46.04 -37.47 -6.00
N GLY A 3 -46.18 -37.22 -4.70
CA GLY A 3 -45.79 -37.97 -3.51
C GLY A 3 -44.65 -37.25 -2.79
N LEU A 4 -44.90 -36.03 -2.27
CA LEU A 4 -43.98 -35.31 -1.37
C LEU A 4 -44.18 -35.85 0.06
N PRO A 5 -43.13 -36.22 0.81
CA PRO A 5 -43.28 -36.56 2.22
C PRO A 5 -43.26 -35.27 3.05
N GLU A 6 -44.35 -35.02 3.76
CA GLU A 6 -44.38 -34.16 4.95
C GLU A 6 -43.46 -34.78 6.02
N VAL A 7 -42.54 -33.99 6.58
CA VAL A 7 -41.71 -34.38 7.73
C VAL A 7 -42.11 -33.48 8.90
N PRO A 8 -42.33 -34.03 10.12
CA PRO A 8 -42.99 -33.29 11.20
C PRO A 8 -42.06 -32.25 11.84
N PHE A 9 -42.64 -31.10 12.21
CA PHE A 9 -42.04 -30.14 13.13
C PHE A 9 -41.88 -30.77 14.51
N GLY A 10 -40.65 -31.13 14.88
CA GLY A 10 -40.28 -31.38 16.27
C GLY A 10 -39.90 -30.07 16.96
N SER A 11 -40.52 -29.79 18.11
CA SER A 11 -40.15 -28.72 19.04
C SER A 11 -38.69 -28.88 19.52
N PRO A 12 -37.89 -27.80 19.62
CA PRO A 12 -36.53 -27.93 20.13
C PRO A 12 -36.54 -28.08 21.66
N ASP A 13 -35.96 -29.19 22.14
CA ASP A 13 -35.64 -29.41 23.55
C ASP A 13 -34.68 -28.32 24.06
N ALA A 14 -35.12 -27.60 25.09
CA ALA A 14 -34.46 -26.45 25.69
C ALA A 14 -33.37 -26.82 26.71
N SER A 15 -32.67 -27.94 26.54
CA SER A 15 -31.69 -28.42 27.53
C SER A 15 -30.43 -29.00 26.88
N SER A 16 -29.66 -28.17 26.19
CA SER A 16 -28.21 -28.41 25.95
C SER A 16 -27.43 -27.15 25.55
N LEU A 17 -27.88 -25.97 25.99
CA LEU A 17 -27.14 -24.71 25.85
C LEU A 17 -26.28 -24.46 27.09
N GLU A 18 -25.20 -25.23 27.25
CA GLU A 18 -24.12 -24.89 28.19
C GLU A 18 -22.84 -24.48 27.42
N ALA A 19 -22.56 -23.18 27.50
CA ALA A 19 -21.24 -22.55 27.60
C ALA A 19 -20.17 -22.75 26.49
N SER A 20 -20.52 -22.56 25.22
CA SER A 20 -19.52 -22.17 24.19
C SER A 20 -20.12 -21.19 23.16
N GLY A 21 -19.57 -19.98 23.08
CA GLY A 21 -20.07 -18.92 22.18
C GLY A 21 -19.81 -19.20 20.68
N PRO A 22 -20.54 -18.54 19.75
CA PRO A 22 -20.55 -18.84 18.31
C PRO A 22 -19.18 -18.81 17.60
N LEU A 23 -18.24 -17.99 18.09
CA LEU A 23 -16.89 -17.82 17.51
C LEU A 23 -15.77 -18.48 18.35
N SER A 24 -16.14 -19.18 19.44
CA SER A 24 -15.18 -19.85 20.34
C SER A 24 -14.38 -21.00 19.68
N LEU A 25 -14.82 -21.46 18.50
CA LEU A 25 -14.19 -22.51 17.70
C LEU A 25 -12.99 -22.05 16.85
N ILE A 26 -12.65 -20.75 16.82
CA ILE A 26 -11.56 -20.21 15.97
C ILE A 26 -10.29 -19.90 16.79
N LYS A 27 -9.88 -20.83 17.67
CA LYS A 27 -8.67 -20.72 18.51
C LYS A 27 -7.56 -21.66 18.02
N GLY A 28 -7.00 -21.39 16.84
CA GLY A 28 -5.85 -22.14 16.30
C GLY A 28 -4.78 -21.21 15.70
N PRO A 29 -3.49 -21.61 15.70
CA PRO A 29 -2.41 -20.79 15.13
C PRO A 29 -2.57 -20.58 13.62
N VAL A 30 -2.58 -19.31 13.20
CA VAL A 30 -2.87 -18.81 11.84
C VAL A 30 -1.86 -19.26 10.75
N VAL A 31 -0.72 -19.83 11.15
CA VAL A 31 0.42 -20.11 10.25
C VAL A 31 0.19 -21.31 9.32
N GLY A 32 -0.51 -22.35 9.78
CA GLY A 32 -0.75 -23.57 8.99
C GLY A 32 -1.68 -23.36 7.78
N PRO A 33 -2.84 -22.69 7.94
CA PRO A 33 -3.77 -22.43 6.84
C PRO A 33 -3.22 -21.58 5.69
N ILE A 34 -2.32 -20.63 5.96
CA ILE A 34 -1.72 -19.78 4.91
C ILE A 34 -0.94 -20.62 3.90
N ALA A 35 -0.25 -21.67 4.35
CA ALA A 35 0.52 -22.56 3.48
C ALA A 35 -0.34 -23.29 2.43
N ARG A 36 -1.67 -23.39 2.65
CA ARG A 36 -2.62 -24.00 1.69
C ARG A 36 -2.93 -23.09 0.50
N LEU A 37 -2.63 -21.79 0.60
CA LEU A 37 -2.81 -20.84 -0.50
C LEU A 37 -1.70 -20.99 -1.55
N ASN A 38 -1.97 -20.62 -2.80
CA ASN A 38 -0.91 -20.51 -3.80
C ASN A 38 0.07 -19.38 -3.42
N ILE A 39 1.31 -19.41 -3.93
CA ILE A 39 2.38 -18.47 -3.55
C ILE A 39 1.98 -16.99 -3.75
N ALA A 40 1.19 -16.67 -4.78
CA ALA A 40 0.74 -15.31 -5.03
C ALA A 40 -0.31 -14.84 -4.00
N ASP A 41 -1.28 -15.71 -3.69
CA ASP A 41 -2.31 -15.49 -2.67
C ASP A 41 -1.68 -15.44 -1.26
N GLN A 42 -0.67 -16.27 -0.95
CA GLN A 42 0.08 -16.21 0.31
C GLN A 42 0.70 -14.83 0.53
N ARG A 43 1.44 -14.32 -0.45
CA ARG A 43 2.10 -13.01 -0.36
C ARG A 43 1.07 -11.87 -0.23
N SER A 44 -0.03 -11.96 -0.96
CA SER A 44 -1.09 -10.94 -0.94
C SER A 44 -1.87 -10.97 0.38
N PHE A 45 -2.18 -12.15 0.89
CA PHE A 45 -2.85 -12.30 2.17
C PHE A 45 -1.95 -11.89 3.34
N GLN A 46 -0.64 -12.19 3.27
CA GLN A 46 0.33 -11.69 4.24
C GLN A 46 0.38 -10.15 4.26
N TYR A 47 0.31 -9.52 3.09
CA TYR A 47 0.21 -8.08 2.99
C TYR A 47 -1.12 -7.55 3.56
N PHE A 48 -2.23 -8.27 3.38
CA PHE A 48 -3.50 -7.94 4.03
C PHE A 48 -3.34 -7.93 5.56
N ILE A 49 -2.79 -9.00 6.14
CA ILE A 49 -2.54 -9.11 7.58
C ILE A 49 -1.69 -7.94 8.07
N GLN A 50 -0.59 -7.64 7.39
CA GLN A 50 0.42 -6.70 7.86
C GLN A 50 0.09 -5.23 7.56
N THR A 51 -0.64 -4.95 6.49
CA THR A 51 -0.82 -3.58 5.97
C THR A 51 -2.27 -3.28 5.62
N ALA A 52 -2.89 -4.02 4.68
CA ALA A 52 -4.17 -3.58 4.11
C ALA A 52 -5.33 -3.61 5.13
N SER A 53 -5.32 -4.54 6.09
CA SER A 53 -6.32 -4.64 7.16
C SER A 53 -6.38 -3.39 8.06
N TYR A 54 -5.28 -2.63 8.18
CA TYR A 54 -5.25 -1.38 8.95
C TYR A 54 -6.00 -0.23 8.27
N SER A 55 -6.39 -0.39 7.01
CA SER A 55 -7.22 0.58 6.29
C SER A 55 -8.73 0.41 6.61
N ILE A 56 -9.11 -0.70 7.24
CA ILE A 56 -10.47 -0.98 7.68
C ILE A 56 -10.70 -0.21 8.99
N THR A 57 -11.47 0.87 8.90
CA THR A 57 -11.80 1.71 10.05
C THR A 57 -12.89 1.02 10.86
N SER A 58 -12.83 1.08 12.18
CA SER A 58 -13.88 0.58 13.09
C SER A 58 -14.17 1.61 14.17
N PHE A 59 -15.35 1.49 14.77
CA PHE A 59 -15.84 2.31 15.87
C PHE A 59 -16.04 1.40 17.07
N GLY A 60 -15.44 1.71 18.22
CA GLY A 60 -15.38 0.79 19.35
C GLY A 60 -13.99 0.67 19.98
N HIS A 61 -13.91 0.13 21.20
CA HIS A 61 -12.64 -0.17 21.87
C HIS A 61 -11.81 -1.25 21.15
N ASP A 62 -12.46 -2.10 20.37
CA ASP A 62 -11.89 -3.35 19.86
C ASP A 62 -11.47 -3.31 18.39
N ALA A 63 -11.07 -2.13 17.90
CA ALA A 63 -10.55 -1.98 16.54
C ALA A 63 -9.43 -2.97 16.18
N PRO A 64 -8.50 -3.35 17.09
CA PRO A 64 -7.55 -4.44 16.85
C PRO A 64 -8.22 -5.81 16.69
N ARG A 65 -9.28 -6.08 17.44
CA ARG A 65 -10.00 -7.36 17.44
C ARG A 65 -10.68 -7.62 16.11
N VAL A 66 -11.36 -6.62 15.53
CA VAL A 66 -12.00 -6.73 14.21
C VAL A 66 -11.00 -7.23 13.17
N ARG A 67 -9.78 -6.70 13.17
CA ARG A 67 -8.74 -7.12 12.21
C ARG A 67 -8.31 -8.57 12.42
N GLU A 68 -8.08 -8.97 13.68
CA GLU A 68 -7.73 -10.35 14.01
C GLU A 68 -8.84 -11.32 13.58
N LEU A 69 -10.11 -10.95 13.79
CA LEU A 69 -11.26 -11.73 13.38
C LEU A 69 -11.34 -11.88 11.86
N LEU A 70 -11.16 -10.82 11.09
CA LEU A 70 -11.16 -10.92 9.63
C LEU A 70 -10.08 -11.89 9.12
N ILE A 71 -8.91 -11.90 9.76
CA ILE A 71 -7.81 -12.81 9.41
C ILE A 71 -8.17 -14.25 9.78
N GLN A 72 -8.71 -14.46 10.97
CA GLN A 72 -9.14 -15.77 11.47
C GLN A 72 -10.26 -16.37 10.62
N ILE A 73 -11.29 -15.58 10.30
CA ILE A 73 -12.41 -15.99 9.46
C ILE A 73 -11.95 -16.33 8.05
N ALA A 74 -11.05 -15.54 7.45
CA ALA A 74 -10.54 -15.83 6.10
C ALA A 74 -9.73 -17.14 6.01
N LEU A 75 -9.30 -17.70 7.14
CA LEU A 75 -8.43 -18.88 7.20
C LEU A 75 -9.05 -20.04 8.01
N SER A 76 -10.33 -19.97 8.36
CA SER A 76 -10.98 -20.92 9.26
C SER A 76 -11.11 -22.32 8.65
N ASP A 77 -12.06 -22.50 7.74
CA ASP A 77 -12.51 -23.80 7.22
C ASP A 77 -12.45 -23.91 5.69
N PHE A 78 -12.19 -22.80 4.99
CA PHE A 78 -12.26 -22.70 3.52
C PHE A 78 -13.62 -23.12 2.94
N SER A 79 -14.70 -23.02 3.71
CA SER A 79 -16.08 -23.04 3.20
C SER A 79 -16.29 -21.93 2.15
N PRO A 80 -17.37 -21.98 1.37
CA PRO A 80 -17.67 -20.90 0.42
C PRO A 80 -17.73 -19.52 1.11
N SER A 81 -18.29 -19.43 2.32
CA SER A 81 -18.42 -18.18 3.06
C SER A 81 -17.07 -17.66 3.60
N SER A 82 -16.21 -18.50 4.18
CA SER A 82 -14.86 -18.09 4.61
C SER A 82 -13.92 -17.79 3.44
N THR A 83 -14.05 -18.55 2.33
CA THR A 83 -13.33 -18.28 1.08
C THR A 83 -13.72 -16.93 0.49
N ALA A 84 -14.98 -16.50 0.63
CA ALA A 84 -15.38 -15.16 0.21
C ALA A 84 -14.65 -14.06 0.99
N VAL A 85 -14.45 -14.24 2.31
CA VAL A 85 -13.67 -13.31 3.14
C VAL A 85 -12.21 -13.28 2.67
N LEU A 86 -11.60 -14.45 2.43
CA LEU A 86 -10.25 -14.56 1.88
C LEU A 86 -10.11 -13.83 0.54
N LYS A 87 -11.01 -14.06 -0.41
CA LYS A 87 -10.96 -13.41 -1.73
C LYS A 87 -11.19 -11.90 -1.64
N SER A 88 -12.04 -11.45 -0.71
CA SER A 88 -12.22 -10.02 -0.41
C SER A 88 -10.93 -9.41 0.15
N ALA A 89 -10.27 -10.10 1.09
CA ALA A 89 -8.99 -9.68 1.67
C ALA A 89 -7.88 -9.57 0.62
N LEU A 90 -7.82 -10.54 -0.31
CA LEU A 90 -6.90 -10.51 -1.44
C LEU A 90 -7.17 -9.33 -2.38
N ALA A 91 -8.45 -9.03 -2.67
CA ALA A 91 -8.82 -7.86 -3.47
C ALA A 91 -8.34 -6.55 -2.83
N LEU A 92 -8.55 -6.39 -1.52
CA LEU A 92 -8.06 -5.22 -0.77
C LEU A 92 -6.53 -5.15 -0.75
N ALA A 93 -5.83 -6.27 -0.56
CA ALA A 93 -4.38 -6.30 -0.65
C ALA A 93 -3.87 -5.93 -2.04
N SER A 94 -4.48 -6.44 -3.11
CA SER A 94 -4.10 -6.12 -4.49
C SER A 94 -4.27 -4.63 -4.80
N PHE A 95 -5.35 -4.01 -4.29
CA PHE A 95 -5.55 -2.57 -4.39
C PHE A 95 -4.40 -1.78 -3.76
N HIS A 96 -4.04 -2.09 -2.51
CA HIS A 96 -2.96 -1.39 -1.80
C HIS A 96 -1.55 -1.67 -2.36
N ARG A 97 -1.32 -2.82 -2.98
CA ARG A 97 0.02 -3.23 -3.46
C ARG A 97 0.37 -2.73 -4.84
N ALA A 98 -0.54 -2.87 -5.79
CA ALA A 98 -0.23 -2.72 -7.22
C ALA A 98 -1.31 -1.93 -7.99
N ASN A 99 -2.46 -1.65 -7.37
CA ASN A 99 -3.61 -0.99 -7.97
C ASN A 99 -4.03 -1.58 -9.35
N SER A 100 -3.78 -2.87 -9.58
CA SER A 100 -4.18 -3.57 -10.80
C SER A 100 -5.69 -3.76 -10.82
N LEU A 101 -6.39 -2.93 -11.59
CA LEU A 101 -7.85 -2.97 -11.72
C LEU A 101 -8.37 -4.36 -12.12
N GLN A 102 -7.64 -5.06 -12.99
CA GLN A 102 -8.01 -6.40 -13.45
C GLN A 102 -7.92 -7.43 -12.32
N THR A 103 -6.82 -7.43 -11.56
CA THR A 103 -6.63 -8.37 -10.43
C THR A 103 -7.63 -8.12 -9.32
N ILE A 104 -7.92 -6.85 -9.04
CA ILE A 104 -8.94 -6.48 -8.04
C ILE A 104 -10.32 -6.97 -8.50
N ALA A 105 -10.69 -6.72 -9.75
CA ALA A 105 -11.96 -7.19 -10.31
C ALA A 105 -12.08 -8.72 -10.26
N GLN A 106 -11.02 -9.45 -10.56
CA GLN A 106 -10.99 -10.92 -10.47
C GLN A 106 -11.27 -11.42 -9.06
N TYR A 107 -10.56 -10.91 -8.05
CA TYR A 107 -10.77 -11.32 -6.67
C TYR A 107 -12.14 -10.88 -6.12
N LYS A 108 -12.61 -9.68 -6.50
CA LYS A 108 -13.94 -9.18 -6.15
C LYS A 108 -15.05 -10.08 -6.71
N VAL A 109 -14.98 -10.43 -8.00
CA VAL A 109 -15.94 -11.34 -8.64
C VAL A 109 -15.87 -12.74 -8.01
N ALA A 110 -14.67 -13.23 -7.69
CA ALA A 110 -14.51 -14.51 -7.01
C ALA A 110 -15.14 -14.50 -5.60
N ALA A 111 -14.96 -13.43 -4.84
CA ALA A 111 -15.60 -13.26 -3.53
C ALA A 111 -17.12 -13.27 -3.65
N LEU A 112 -17.69 -12.51 -4.59
CA LEU A 112 -19.14 -12.45 -4.81
C LEU A 112 -19.74 -13.79 -5.22
N ARG A 113 -19.06 -14.53 -6.10
CA ARG A 113 -19.49 -15.89 -6.48
C ARG A 113 -19.52 -16.83 -5.28
N LYS A 114 -18.52 -16.71 -4.40
CA LYS A 114 -18.42 -17.54 -3.19
C LYS A 114 -19.49 -17.18 -2.15
N LEU A 115 -19.83 -15.89 -2.01
CA LEU A 115 -21.00 -15.48 -1.21
C LEU A 115 -22.31 -15.99 -1.80
N ALA A 116 -22.47 -16.01 -3.12
CA ALA A 116 -23.68 -16.55 -3.74
C ALA A 116 -23.78 -18.08 -3.51
N GLU A 117 -22.66 -18.80 -3.60
CA GLU A 117 -22.58 -20.24 -3.35
C GLU A 117 -22.96 -20.60 -1.90
N SER A 118 -22.52 -19.83 -0.89
CA SER A 118 -22.89 -20.08 0.51
C SER A 118 -24.38 -19.85 0.81
N THR A 119 -25.11 -19.14 -0.05
CA THR A 119 -26.57 -18.90 0.13
C THR A 119 -27.46 -20.01 -0.43
N GLN A 120 -26.91 -21.03 -1.09
CA GLN A 120 -27.69 -22.12 -1.69
C GLN A 120 -28.22 -23.15 -0.67
N GLY A 121 -27.94 -22.96 0.64
CA GLY A 121 -28.41 -23.80 1.75
C GLY A 121 -28.86 -22.99 2.98
N ARG A 122 -29.11 -23.66 4.11
CA ARG A 122 -29.41 -22.96 5.38
C ARG A 122 -28.14 -22.24 5.87
N ILE A 123 -28.21 -20.91 5.94
CA ILE A 123 -27.11 -20.06 6.41
C ILE A 123 -26.96 -20.25 7.93
N SER A 124 -25.77 -20.68 8.35
CA SER A 124 -25.43 -20.78 9.77
C SER A 124 -25.09 -19.40 10.36
N VAL A 125 -24.99 -19.30 11.70
CA VAL A 125 -24.48 -18.09 12.36
C VAL A 125 -23.04 -17.79 11.93
N THR A 126 -22.22 -18.84 11.74
CA THR A 126 -20.85 -18.72 11.23
C THR A 126 -20.79 -18.21 9.79
N ASP A 127 -21.72 -18.62 8.93
CA ASP A 127 -21.85 -18.07 7.58
C ASP A 127 -22.26 -16.59 7.64
N SER A 128 -23.16 -16.22 8.54
CA SER A 128 -23.59 -14.83 8.72
C SER A 128 -22.41 -13.92 9.10
N ALA A 129 -21.55 -14.36 10.01
CA ALA A 129 -20.31 -13.64 10.36
C ALA A 129 -19.35 -13.52 9.17
N CYS A 130 -19.19 -14.58 8.36
CA CYS A 130 -18.37 -14.55 7.15
C CYS A 130 -18.92 -13.57 6.10
N HIS A 131 -20.23 -13.55 5.90
CA HIS A 131 -20.87 -12.61 4.98
C HIS A 131 -20.70 -11.16 5.43
N ILE A 132 -20.85 -10.88 6.74
CA ILE A 132 -20.58 -9.56 7.32
C ILE A 132 -19.12 -9.20 7.07
N ALA A 133 -18.16 -10.06 7.41
CA ALA A 133 -16.73 -9.85 7.22
C ALA A 133 -16.35 -9.58 5.75
N ALA A 134 -16.90 -10.34 4.80
CA ALA A 134 -16.68 -10.09 3.38
C ALA A 134 -17.26 -8.74 2.94
N GLY A 135 -18.49 -8.42 3.38
CA GLY A 135 -19.12 -7.13 3.15
C GLY A 135 -18.31 -5.95 3.70
N MET A 136 -17.71 -6.09 4.88
CA MET A 136 -16.82 -5.11 5.49
C MET A 136 -15.62 -4.78 4.60
N ILE A 137 -14.93 -5.82 4.13
CA ILE A 137 -13.72 -5.68 3.32
C ILE A 137 -14.06 -5.12 1.93
N LEU A 138 -15.13 -5.63 1.28
CA LEU A 138 -15.57 -5.16 -0.03
C LEU A 138 -16.10 -3.71 0.01
N SER A 139 -16.83 -3.34 1.06
CA SER A 139 -17.25 -1.95 1.27
C SER A 139 -16.04 -1.02 1.42
N THR A 140 -15.06 -1.41 2.25
CA THR A 140 -13.82 -0.66 2.43
C THR A 140 -13.04 -0.51 1.12
N LEU A 141 -12.95 -1.58 0.33
CA LEU A 141 -12.31 -1.57 -0.99
C LEU A 141 -12.93 -0.54 -1.93
N GLU A 142 -14.27 -0.56 -2.07
CA GLU A 142 -14.98 0.37 -2.94
C GLU A 142 -14.85 1.82 -2.48
N ILE A 143 -14.95 2.08 -1.17
CA ILE A 143 -14.79 3.43 -0.60
C ILE A 143 -13.41 4.01 -0.95
N GLN A 144 -12.37 3.17 -0.98
CA GLN A 144 -11.01 3.61 -1.26
C GLN A 144 -10.69 3.75 -2.76
N GLN A 145 -11.49 3.16 -3.66
CA GLN A 145 -11.18 3.08 -5.09
C GLN A 145 -11.43 4.36 -5.91
N ASN A 146 -11.70 5.52 -5.29
CA ASN A 146 -11.83 6.83 -5.95
C ASN A 146 -12.77 6.87 -7.18
N SER A 147 -13.73 5.95 -7.26
CA SER A 147 -14.76 5.95 -8.29
C SER A 147 -15.94 6.81 -7.81
N MET A 148 -15.97 8.09 -8.20
CA MET A 148 -17.17 8.95 -8.03
C MET A 148 -18.41 8.41 -8.79
N LYS A 149 -18.31 7.27 -9.47
CA LYS A 149 -19.32 6.72 -10.37
C LYS A 149 -20.05 5.48 -9.83
N SER A 150 -19.55 4.81 -8.78
CA SER A 150 -20.17 3.58 -8.27
C SER A 150 -20.55 3.66 -6.80
N SER A 151 -21.85 3.52 -6.51
CA SER A 151 -22.43 3.36 -5.17
C SER A 151 -22.39 1.92 -4.66
N HIS A 152 -21.53 1.06 -5.22
CA HIS A 152 -21.42 -0.36 -4.87
C HIS A 152 -21.06 -0.62 -3.40
N TRP A 153 -20.34 0.30 -2.76
CA TRP A 153 -20.02 0.19 -1.33
C TRP A 153 -21.28 0.14 -0.45
N LEU A 154 -22.36 0.82 -0.85
CA LEU A 154 -23.65 0.80 -0.15
C LEU A 154 -24.26 -0.59 -0.18
N TRP A 155 -24.15 -1.31 -1.31
CA TRP A 155 -24.68 -2.67 -1.42
C TRP A 155 -24.03 -3.62 -0.42
N TYR A 156 -22.71 -3.49 -0.21
CA TYR A 156 -21.98 -4.30 0.77
C TYR A 156 -22.33 -3.94 2.21
N ALA A 157 -22.42 -2.64 2.51
CA ALA A 157 -22.82 -2.18 3.85
C ALA A 157 -24.27 -2.57 4.19
N CYS A 158 -25.22 -2.31 3.29
CA CYS A 158 -26.63 -2.67 3.45
C CYS A 158 -26.84 -4.18 3.48
N GLY A 159 -26.11 -4.93 2.66
CA GLY A 159 -26.12 -6.39 2.69
C GLY A 159 -25.71 -6.93 4.06
N ALA A 160 -24.61 -6.42 4.62
CA ALA A 160 -24.18 -6.79 5.96
C ALA A 160 -25.22 -6.42 7.04
N ALA A 161 -25.83 -5.24 6.95
CA ALA A 161 -26.89 -4.81 7.87
C ALA A 161 -28.13 -5.71 7.80
N LYS A 162 -28.55 -6.11 6.59
CA LYS A 162 -29.66 -7.05 6.40
C LYS A 162 -29.36 -8.41 7.04
N ILE A 163 -28.13 -8.88 6.91
CA ILE A 163 -27.69 -10.17 7.48
C ILE A 163 -27.71 -10.14 9.00
N VAL A 164 -27.23 -9.05 9.63
CA VAL A 164 -27.33 -8.86 11.10
C VAL A 164 -28.77 -9.04 11.57
N LYS A 165 -29.73 -8.39 10.90
CA LYS A 165 -31.16 -8.48 11.24
C LYS A 165 -31.73 -9.88 10.99
N THR A 166 -31.49 -10.47 9.82
CA THR A 166 -32.07 -11.78 9.46
C THR A 166 -31.50 -12.92 10.28
N ALA A 167 -30.25 -12.80 10.73
CA ALA A 167 -29.60 -13.80 11.58
C ALA A 167 -29.89 -13.60 13.08
N GLY A 168 -30.67 -12.57 13.46
CA GLY A 168 -30.97 -12.25 14.86
C GLY A 168 -29.71 -11.91 15.65
N LEU A 169 -28.77 -11.18 15.05
CA LEU A 169 -27.51 -10.76 15.67
C LEU A 169 -27.61 -9.37 16.29
N ASP A 170 -28.80 -8.97 16.69
CA ASP A 170 -29.15 -7.64 17.17
C ASP A 170 -29.62 -7.65 18.64
N VAL A 171 -29.33 -8.74 19.35
CA VAL A 171 -29.68 -9.04 20.76
C VAL A 171 -28.53 -8.79 21.75
N ASP A 172 -28.86 -8.60 23.03
CA ASP A 172 -27.95 -8.13 24.10
C ASP A 172 -26.86 -9.12 24.56
N ASN A 173 -26.87 -10.36 24.07
CA ASN A 173 -25.98 -11.44 24.51
C ASN A 173 -25.06 -11.95 23.39
N LEU A 174 -24.61 -11.08 22.49
CA LEU A 174 -23.58 -11.44 21.52
C LEU A 174 -22.26 -11.74 22.21
N ASP A 175 -21.53 -12.72 21.68
CA ASP A 175 -20.12 -12.85 22.03
C ASP A 175 -19.34 -11.62 21.55
N HIS A 176 -18.22 -11.35 22.21
CA HIS A 176 -17.41 -10.16 21.98
C HIS A 176 -16.96 -10.00 20.51
N ASP A 177 -16.75 -11.11 19.80
CA ASP A 177 -16.27 -11.09 18.44
C ASP A 177 -17.39 -10.73 17.45
N THR A 178 -18.58 -11.31 17.65
CA THR A 178 -19.77 -10.95 16.87
C THR A 178 -20.18 -9.50 17.12
N ALA A 179 -20.15 -9.05 18.38
CA ALA A 179 -20.45 -7.65 18.73
C ALA A 179 -19.51 -6.66 18.03
N SER A 180 -18.23 -7.01 17.86
CA SER A 180 -17.25 -6.18 17.15
C SER A 180 -17.57 -6.02 15.66
N LEU A 181 -18.02 -7.10 15.00
CA LEU A 181 -18.43 -7.06 13.58
C LEU A 181 -19.73 -6.27 13.41
N VAL A 182 -20.71 -6.51 14.28
CA VAL A 182 -22.01 -5.81 14.28
C VAL A 182 -21.82 -4.30 14.53
N GLY A 183 -20.94 -3.92 15.44
CA GLY A 183 -20.60 -2.52 15.70
C GLY A 183 -20.04 -1.79 14.48
N TRP A 184 -19.21 -2.46 13.66
CA TRP A 184 -18.76 -1.90 12.38
C TRP A 184 -19.92 -1.65 11.42
N VAL A 185 -20.85 -2.62 11.33
CA VAL A 185 -22.01 -2.53 10.44
C VAL A 185 -22.89 -1.35 10.84
N HIS A 186 -23.15 -1.17 12.13
CA HIS A 186 -23.92 -0.03 12.63
C HIS A 186 -23.24 1.30 12.35
N TYR A 187 -21.93 1.38 12.54
CA TYR A 187 -21.15 2.59 12.25
C TYR A 187 -21.24 3.00 10.78
N TYR A 188 -20.94 2.09 9.84
CA TYR A 188 -20.96 2.41 8.41
C TYR A 188 -22.38 2.58 7.86
N ASN A 189 -23.37 1.89 8.41
CA ASN A 189 -24.78 2.13 8.09
C ASN A 189 -25.26 3.50 8.58
N THR A 190 -24.74 3.99 9.71
CA THR A 190 -25.02 5.35 10.19
C THR A 190 -24.40 6.39 9.27
N LEU A 191 -23.11 6.25 8.95
CA LEU A 191 -22.42 7.19 8.07
C LEU A 191 -22.93 7.18 6.63
N SER A 192 -23.49 6.06 6.15
CA SER A 192 -24.06 6.01 4.81
C SER A 192 -25.28 6.92 4.64
N ARG A 193 -26.09 7.08 5.69
CA ARG A 193 -27.23 8.01 5.71
C ARG A 193 -26.79 9.44 5.48
N PHE A 194 -25.70 9.87 6.12
CA PHE A 194 -25.12 11.20 5.90
C PHE A 194 -24.69 11.40 4.44
N SER A 195 -23.92 10.47 3.89
CA SER A 195 -23.43 10.55 2.50
C SER A 195 -24.57 10.58 1.50
N LEU A 196 -25.59 9.74 1.67
CA LEU A 196 -26.77 9.71 0.80
C LEU A 196 -27.55 11.02 0.85
N ARG A 197 -27.80 11.54 2.05
CA ARG A 197 -28.55 12.78 2.26
C ARG A 197 -27.90 13.98 1.56
N HIS A 198 -26.58 14.11 1.69
CA HIS A 198 -25.87 15.33 1.28
C HIS A 198 -25.19 15.24 -0.09
N TRP A 199 -24.79 14.05 -0.55
CA TRP A 199 -24.09 13.87 -1.83
C TRP A 199 -24.90 13.12 -2.90
N GLN A 200 -25.99 12.43 -2.56
CA GLN A 200 -26.91 11.80 -3.53
C GLN A 200 -28.39 12.04 -3.20
N PRO A 201 -28.86 13.31 -3.15
CA PRO A 201 -30.18 13.68 -2.65
C PRO A 201 -31.38 13.15 -3.47
N HIS A 202 -31.15 12.67 -4.71
CA HIS A 202 -32.18 12.09 -5.57
C HIS A 202 -32.49 10.61 -5.27
N VAL A 203 -31.72 9.96 -4.40
CA VAL A 203 -32.07 8.64 -3.86
C VAL A 203 -33.10 8.87 -2.75
N MET A 204 -34.39 8.69 -3.07
CA MET A 204 -35.50 8.85 -2.12
C MET A 204 -35.29 7.97 -0.89
N LEU A 205 -35.36 8.58 0.30
CA LEU A 205 -35.12 7.94 1.60
C LEU A 205 -36.39 7.38 2.27
N ASP A 206 -37.57 7.54 1.66
CA ASP A 206 -38.85 7.07 2.21
C ASP A 206 -39.77 6.52 1.11
N SER A 207 -39.99 5.20 1.11
CA SER A 207 -41.32 4.56 1.10
C SER A 207 -41.15 3.04 1.16
N ASP A 208 -41.88 2.38 2.07
CA ASP A 208 -41.99 0.91 2.18
C ASP A 208 -42.57 0.24 0.91
N ASP A 209 -42.97 1.03 -0.08
CA ASP A 209 -43.39 0.59 -1.41
C ASP A 209 -42.48 1.18 -2.49
N ALA A 210 -41.60 0.37 -3.06
CA ALA A 210 -41.10 0.51 -4.44
C ALA A 210 -40.23 -0.71 -4.82
N ALA A 211 -40.87 -1.70 -5.44
CA ALA A 211 -40.22 -2.90 -5.96
C ALA A 211 -39.35 -2.66 -7.23
N ASP A 212 -39.02 -1.42 -7.61
CA ASP A 212 -38.52 -1.17 -8.97
C ASP A 212 -37.49 -0.03 -9.13
N SER A 213 -36.72 0.29 -8.09
CA SER A 213 -35.55 1.18 -8.25
C SER A 213 -34.24 0.43 -8.02
N PHE A 214 -33.30 0.58 -8.96
CA PHE A 214 -31.96 -0.04 -8.99
C PHE A 214 -31.00 0.44 -7.87
N HIS A 215 -31.53 1.05 -6.81
CA HIS A 215 -30.81 1.44 -5.61
C HIS A 215 -31.39 0.65 -4.44
N PRO A 216 -30.57 0.03 -3.57
CA PRO A 216 -31.11 -0.70 -2.44
C PRO A 216 -31.90 0.30 -1.61
N VAL A 217 -33.18 0.00 -1.35
CA VAL A 217 -34.00 0.69 -0.33
C VAL A 217 -33.08 0.89 0.87
N VAL A 218 -32.64 2.12 1.07
CA VAL A 218 -31.65 2.50 2.09
C VAL A 218 -32.16 1.90 3.36
N CYS A 219 -31.47 0.91 3.95
CA CYS A 219 -31.93 0.07 5.06
C CYS A 219 -33.01 0.75 5.92
N GLY A 220 -34.22 0.71 5.39
CA GLY A 220 -35.41 1.31 5.96
C GLY A 220 -35.85 0.21 6.87
N ASN A 221 -35.47 0.32 8.14
CA ASN A 221 -36.01 -0.39 9.29
C ASN A 221 -35.03 -0.17 10.44
N GLY A 222 -35.58 0.23 11.59
CA GLY A 222 -34.87 0.68 12.78
C GLY A 222 -33.80 -0.27 13.29
N GLN A 223 -32.88 0.30 14.07
CA GLN A 223 -31.99 -0.47 14.92
C GLN A 223 -32.77 -1.28 15.97
N PRO A 224 -32.18 -2.36 16.50
CA PRO A 224 -32.75 -3.12 17.62
C PRO A 224 -33.04 -2.21 18.81
N GLU A 225 -34.15 -2.46 19.48
CA GLU A 225 -34.62 -1.70 20.65
C GLU A 225 -33.66 -1.78 21.86
N SER A 226 -32.59 -2.58 21.80
CA SER A 226 -31.89 -3.05 23.01
C SER A 226 -30.36 -2.86 23.08
N LEU A 227 -29.65 -2.43 22.02
CA LEU A 227 -28.17 -2.28 22.08
C LEU A 227 -27.75 -1.19 23.10
N THR A 228 -27.53 -1.59 24.35
CA THR A 228 -27.21 -0.71 25.47
C THR A 228 -25.69 -0.49 25.57
N GLY A 229 -25.28 0.78 25.66
CA GLY A 229 -23.89 1.20 25.82
C GLY A 229 -23.57 2.50 25.09
N ALA A 230 -22.88 3.43 25.77
CA ALA A 230 -22.51 4.77 25.29
C ALA A 230 -22.07 4.86 23.79
N PRO A 231 -21.24 3.95 23.23
CA PRO A 231 -20.85 3.99 21.82
C PRO A 231 -21.96 3.64 20.81
N HIS A 232 -22.86 2.71 21.13
CA HIS A 232 -23.97 2.39 20.22
C HIS A 232 -25.04 3.47 20.31
N GLU A 233 -25.24 4.02 21.51
CA GLU A 233 -26.17 5.11 21.75
C GLU A 233 -25.77 6.40 21.01
N ILE A 234 -24.47 6.77 20.96
CA ILE A 234 -24.07 7.95 20.17
C ILE A 234 -24.29 7.76 18.66
N LEU A 235 -24.02 6.57 18.13
CA LEU A 235 -24.25 6.29 16.70
C LEU A 235 -25.75 6.28 16.37
N TYR A 236 -26.58 5.78 17.29
CA TYR A 236 -28.03 5.86 17.17
C TYR A 236 -28.51 7.31 17.12
N LEU A 237 -28.10 8.14 18.09
CA LEU A 237 -28.48 9.56 18.13
C LEU A 237 -28.00 10.32 16.89
N LEU A 238 -26.82 9.97 16.37
CA LEU A 238 -26.30 10.52 15.12
C LEU A 238 -27.17 10.12 13.91
N SER A 239 -27.55 8.84 13.81
CA SER A 239 -28.46 8.35 12.77
C SER A 239 -29.80 9.09 12.81
N GLU A 240 -30.38 9.26 14.00
CA GLU A 240 -31.62 10.01 14.19
C GLU A 240 -31.47 11.48 13.81
N ALA A 241 -30.33 12.12 14.16
CA ALA A 241 -30.04 13.48 13.72
C ALA A 241 -29.95 13.60 12.18
N PHE A 242 -29.43 12.59 11.48
CA PHE A 242 -29.42 12.55 10.02
C PHE A 242 -30.84 12.43 9.45
N ASN A 243 -31.69 11.59 10.03
CA ASN A 243 -33.09 11.42 9.60
C ASN A 243 -33.93 12.68 9.88
N ALA A 244 -33.67 13.35 11.00
CA ALA A 244 -34.36 14.57 11.39
C ALA A 244 -33.90 15.80 10.59
N ALA A 245 -32.82 15.72 9.83
CA ALA A 245 -32.37 16.83 8.98
C ALA A 245 -33.33 17.02 7.79
N THR A 246 -34.22 18.00 7.86
CA THR A 246 -35.20 18.35 6.80
C THR A 246 -34.91 19.74 6.21
N VAL A 247 -35.42 20.01 5.01
CA VAL A 247 -35.29 21.32 4.36
C VAL A 247 -36.53 22.17 4.65
N PRO A 248 -36.44 23.51 4.67
CA PRO A 248 -37.61 24.38 4.92
C PRO A 248 -38.80 24.16 3.99
N SER A 249 -38.57 23.56 2.81
CA SER A 249 -39.61 23.21 1.84
C SER A 249 -40.30 21.86 2.11
N ASP A 250 -39.86 21.05 3.09
CA ASP A 250 -40.49 19.77 3.45
C ASP A 250 -41.74 20.04 4.30
N PRO A 251 -42.93 19.47 3.97
CA PRO A 251 -44.16 19.66 4.75
C PRO A 251 -44.05 19.27 6.24
N ARG A 252 -43.09 18.41 6.59
CA ARG A 252 -42.84 17.99 7.98
C ARG A 252 -42.07 19.04 8.79
N TYR A 253 -41.41 20.00 8.14
CA TYR A 253 -40.43 20.93 8.71
C TYR A 253 -40.97 21.75 9.90
N GLU A 254 -42.17 22.32 9.79
CA GLU A 254 -42.74 23.16 10.87
C GLU A 254 -43.69 22.42 11.81
N THR A 255 -43.80 21.10 11.69
CA THR A 255 -44.75 20.34 12.50
C THR A 255 -44.33 20.32 13.99
N LYS A 256 -45.31 20.37 14.90
CA LYS A 256 -45.07 20.25 16.35
C LYS A 256 -44.36 18.94 16.70
N ALA A 257 -44.68 17.86 15.98
CA ALA A 257 -44.04 16.56 16.13
C ALA A 257 -42.55 16.62 15.76
N HIS A 258 -42.21 17.27 14.65
CA HIS A 258 -40.81 17.44 14.23
C HIS A 258 -40.00 18.27 15.23
N ARG A 259 -40.55 19.40 15.70
CA ARG A 259 -39.93 20.23 16.74
C ARG A 259 -39.68 19.43 18.04
N SER A 260 -40.68 18.71 18.52
CA SER A 260 -40.58 17.91 19.74
C SER A 260 -39.54 16.78 19.61
N HIS A 261 -39.43 16.18 18.43
CA HIS A 261 -38.41 15.18 18.16
C HIS A 261 -37.00 15.78 18.19
N LEU A 262 -36.77 16.93 17.55
CA LEU A 262 -35.50 17.65 17.58
C LEU A 262 -35.09 18.07 19.01
N GLU A 263 -36.03 18.55 19.82
CA GLU A 263 -35.79 18.88 21.24
C GLU A 263 -35.42 17.63 22.06
N THR A 264 -36.05 16.49 21.76
CA THR A 264 -35.72 15.20 22.40
C THR A 264 -34.30 14.75 22.05
N LEU A 265 -33.89 14.88 20.78
CA LEU A 265 -32.53 14.55 20.34
C LEU A 265 -31.48 15.43 21.01
N ASP A 266 -31.70 16.75 21.04
CA ASP A 266 -30.83 17.69 21.74
C ASP A 266 -30.69 17.34 23.22
N TRP A 267 -31.79 17.01 23.90
CA TRP A 267 -31.77 16.59 25.30
C TRP A 267 -30.98 15.27 25.50
N LYS A 268 -31.22 14.26 24.66
CA LYS A 268 -30.49 12.98 24.75
C LYS A 268 -28.98 13.17 24.53
N LEU A 269 -28.59 13.92 23.50
CA LEU A 269 -27.18 14.20 23.19
C LEU A 269 -26.46 14.99 24.29
N ARG A 270 -27.16 15.84 25.05
CA ARG A 270 -26.57 16.55 26.19
C ARG A 270 -26.36 15.68 27.42
N ASN A 271 -27.16 14.63 27.57
CA ASN A 271 -27.19 13.79 28.77
C ASN A 271 -26.53 12.42 28.58
N LEU A 272 -25.96 12.17 27.39
CA LEU A 272 -25.34 10.89 27.03
C LEU A 272 -24.24 10.42 28.00
N GLU A 273 -23.47 11.33 28.60
CA GLU A 273 -22.39 11.00 29.54
C GLU A 273 -22.81 10.96 31.01
N LYS A 274 -24.07 11.33 31.35
CA LYS A 274 -24.52 11.45 32.75
C LYS A 274 -25.13 10.18 33.33
N LYS A 275 -25.28 9.11 32.53
CA LYS A 275 -25.60 7.77 33.03
C LYS A 275 -24.30 7.03 33.31
N GLY A 276 -23.71 7.28 34.48
CA GLY A 276 -22.68 6.39 35.02
C GLY A 276 -23.25 4.97 35.19
N PRO A 277 -22.40 3.94 35.19
CA PRO A 277 -22.84 2.57 35.46
C PRO A 277 -23.55 2.56 36.82
N ASP A 278 -24.61 1.77 36.93
CA ASP A 278 -25.22 1.44 38.22
C ASP A 278 -24.11 1.16 39.24
N ASN A 279 -24.27 1.69 40.46
CA ASN A 279 -23.31 1.75 41.57
C ASN A 279 -22.72 0.38 42.05
N ASN A 280 -22.83 -0.69 41.26
CA ASN A 280 -22.43 -2.05 41.60
C ASN A 280 -21.37 -2.67 40.66
N ALA A 281 -20.88 -1.98 39.62
CA ALA A 281 -19.80 -2.49 38.78
C ALA A 281 -18.45 -1.81 39.12
N SER A 282 -17.45 -2.63 39.44
CA SER A 282 -16.12 -2.22 39.93
C SER A 282 -15.37 -1.25 39.01
N ALA A 283 -14.71 -0.28 39.63
CA ALA A 283 -14.09 0.91 39.04
C ALA A 283 -12.80 0.69 38.22
N HIS A 284 -12.71 -0.31 37.33
CA HIS A 284 -11.44 -0.67 36.67
C HIS A 284 -11.38 -0.75 35.14
N THR A 285 -12.34 -0.23 34.37
CA THR A 285 -12.27 -0.32 32.88
C THR A 285 -12.71 0.94 32.10
N ALA A 286 -12.52 2.16 32.62
CA ALA A 286 -12.68 3.36 31.79
C ALA A 286 -11.43 3.58 30.93
N HIS A 287 -11.53 3.44 29.60
CA HIS A 287 -10.41 3.65 28.68
C HIS A 287 -10.44 5.11 28.18
N PRO A 288 -9.53 6.02 28.61
CA PRO A 288 -9.67 7.47 28.39
C PRO A 288 -9.73 7.91 26.92
N ALA A 289 -9.10 7.13 26.04
CA ALA A 289 -9.12 7.37 24.60
C ALA A 289 -10.50 7.17 23.98
N PHE A 290 -11.40 6.42 24.63
CA PHE A 290 -12.72 6.07 24.12
C PHE A 290 -13.79 7.07 24.50
N ASP A 291 -13.77 7.55 25.74
CA ASP A 291 -14.62 8.65 26.20
C ASP A 291 -14.40 9.86 25.28
N LEU A 292 -13.14 10.09 24.87
CA LEU A 292 -12.79 11.09 23.86
C LEU A 292 -13.47 10.87 22.49
N VAL A 293 -13.61 9.63 22.02
CA VAL A 293 -14.29 9.34 20.74
C VAL A 293 -15.78 9.64 20.84
N VAL A 294 -16.41 9.16 21.90
CA VAL A 294 -17.83 9.39 22.15
C VAL A 294 -18.09 10.89 22.25
N GLU A 295 -17.22 11.63 22.93
CA GLU A 295 -17.35 13.08 23.07
C GLU A 295 -17.16 13.83 21.74
N LEU A 296 -16.18 13.45 20.91
CA LEU A 296 -15.99 14.02 19.57
C LEU A 296 -17.24 13.79 18.69
N TYR A 297 -17.85 12.61 18.79
CA TYR A 297 -19.10 12.32 18.07
C TYR A 297 -20.29 13.08 18.65
N ARG A 298 -20.39 13.20 19.98
CA ARG A 298 -21.44 13.98 20.65
C ARG A 298 -21.41 15.45 20.22
N LEU A 299 -20.26 16.10 20.29
CA LEU A 299 -20.08 17.50 19.88
C LEU A 299 -20.36 17.71 18.39
N SER A 300 -19.84 16.83 17.52
CA SER A 300 -20.10 16.94 16.08
C SER A 300 -21.57 16.69 15.74
N THR A 301 -22.26 15.79 16.45
CA THR A 301 -23.70 15.58 16.28
C THR A 301 -24.51 16.78 16.73
N LEU A 302 -24.17 17.42 17.86
CA LEU A 302 -24.84 18.64 18.35
C LEU A 302 -24.68 19.81 17.37
N ILE A 303 -23.47 20.00 16.85
CA ILE A 303 -23.16 21.01 15.83
C ILE A 303 -23.94 20.72 14.54
N TYR A 304 -23.93 19.47 14.09
CA TYR A 304 -24.70 19.04 12.92
C TYR A 304 -26.20 19.25 13.12
N LEU A 305 -26.75 18.89 14.28
CA LEU A 305 -28.17 19.06 14.61
C LEU A 305 -28.58 20.53 14.58
N ARG A 306 -27.74 21.44 15.08
CA ARG A 306 -27.97 22.88 14.96
C ARG A 306 -28.10 23.30 13.50
N ARG A 307 -27.15 22.89 12.64
CA ARG A 307 -27.22 23.18 11.20
C ARG A 307 -28.46 22.58 10.54
N ALA A 308 -28.74 21.31 10.83
CA ALA A 308 -29.88 20.57 10.29
C ALA A 308 -31.23 21.14 10.72
N SER A 309 -31.32 21.73 11.92
CA SER A 309 -32.55 22.35 12.42
C SER A 309 -32.89 23.69 11.74
N ALA A 310 -31.94 24.29 11.01
CA ALA A 310 -32.11 25.56 10.29
C ALA A 310 -32.84 26.68 11.09
N GLY A 311 -32.60 26.75 12.41
CA GLY A 311 -33.16 27.78 13.29
C GLY A 311 -34.41 27.35 14.09
N ILE A 312 -34.94 26.14 13.90
CA ILE A 312 -36.06 25.61 14.72
C ILE A 312 -35.66 25.53 16.20
N LEU A 313 -34.43 25.04 16.47
CA LEU A 313 -33.85 25.00 17.80
C LEU A 313 -32.96 26.24 18.00
N SER A 314 -33.30 27.08 18.98
CA SER A 314 -32.49 28.25 19.36
C SER A 314 -31.24 27.83 20.14
N LEU A 315 -30.22 27.33 19.44
CA LEU A 315 -29.00 26.73 20.03
C LEU A 315 -27.77 27.64 19.98
N ASP A 316 -27.87 28.87 19.50
CA ASP A 316 -26.71 29.73 19.16
C ASP A 316 -25.77 30.00 20.33
N GLN A 317 -26.30 30.23 21.55
CA GLN A 317 -25.46 30.49 22.72
C GLN A 317 -24.59 29.29 23.12
N LYS A 318 -25.03 28.07 22.79
CA LYS A 318 -24.33 26.82 23.15
C LYS A 318 -23.41 26.34 22.02
N PHE A 319 -23.73 26.73 20.79
CA PHE A 319 -22.99 26.40 19.58
C PHE A 319 -21.52 26.85 19.67
N THR A 320 -21.25 28.10 20.03
CA THR A 320 -19.88 28.62 20.15
C THR A 320 -19.07 27.85 21.20
N THR A 321 -19.71 27.46 22.32
CA THR A 321 -19.08 26.64 23.36
C THR A 321 -18.71 25.26 22.83
N TRP A 322 -19.61 24.59 22.09
CA TRP A 322 -19.34 23.27 21.53
C TRP A 322 -18.22 23.30 20.48
N VAL A 323 -18.20 24.33 19.63
CA VAL A 323 -17.11 24.51 18.65
C VAL A 323 -15.78 24.73 19.36
N GLY A 324 -15.74 25.58 20.39
CA GLY A 324 -14.54 25.79 21.22
C GLY A 324 -14.02 24.49 21.84
N GLN A 325 -14.91 23.74 22.50
CA GLN A 325 -14.58 22.43 23.08
C GLN A 325 -14.05 21.44 22.05
N ALA A 326 -14.65 21.38 20.85
CA ALA A 326 -14.21 20.48 19.79
C ALA A 326 -12.75 20.75 19.38
N PHE A 327 -12.37 22.02 19.22
CA PHE A 327 -11.00 22.37 18.83
C PHE A 327 -9.97 22.11 19.95
N GLU A 328 -10.34 22.29 21.22
CA GLU A 328 -9.48 21.90 22.35
C GLU A 328 -9.21 20.39 22.38
N LEU A 329 -10.23 19.58 22.08
CA LEU A 329 -10.09 18.12 21.99
C LEU A 329 -9.24 17.71 20.79
N LEU A 330 -9.39 18.36 19.64
CA LEU A 330 -8.59 18.10 18.44
C LEU A 330 -7.10 18.41 18.63
N GLU A 331 -6.75 19.50 19.31
CA GLU A 331 -5.34 19.81 19.62
C GLU A 331 -4.68 18.67 20.41
N ARG A 332 -5.41 18.10 21.38
CA ARG A 332 -4.95 17.00 22.24
C ARG A 332 -4.95 15.63 21.55
N LEU A 333 -5.63 15.48 20.43
CA LEU A 333 -5.82 14.19 19.77
C LEU A 333 -4.59 13.79 18.93
N PRO A 334 -3.90 12.67 19.21
CA PRO A 334 -2.68 12.30 18.51
C PRO A 334 -2.90 11.84 17.05
N ALA A 335 -4.10 11.39 16.72
CA ALA A 335 -4.56 11.07 15.36
C ALA A 335 -6.07 10.81 15.40
N CYS A 336 -6.78 11.14 14.33
CA CYS A 336 -8.22 10.89 14.20
C CYS A 336 -8.48 9.85 13.11
N GLN A 337 -9.04 8.70 13.47
CA GLN A 337 -9.44 7.68 12.48
C GLN A 337 -10.85 7.87 11.94
N TRP A 338 -11.57 8.88 12.45
CA TRP A 338 -12.99 9.08 12.21
C TRP A 338 -13.22 10.36 11.40
N PRO A 339 -13.54 10.26 10.11
CA PRO A 339 -13.61 11.42 9.24
C PRO A 339 -14.82 12.32 9.54
N PHE A 340 -15.91 11.79 10.10
CA PHE A 340 -17.13 12.56 10.33
C PHE A 340 -16.94 13.73 11.31
N PRO A 341 -16.40 13.55 12.55
CA PRO A 341 -16.14 14.68 13.43
C PRO A 341 -15.21 15.74 12.82
N LEU A 342 -14.15 15.30 12.12
CA LEU A 342 -13.22 16.22 11.44
C LEU A 342 -13.91 17.03 10.33
N LEU A 343 -14.80 16.42 9.56
CA LEU A 343 -15.57 17.11 8.53
C LEU A 343 -16.45 18.20 9.16
N ILE A 344 -17.21 17.85 10.19
CA ILE A 344 -18.11 18.79 10.85
C ILE A 344 -17.32 19.95 11.47
N PHE A 345 -16.28 19.67 12.26
CA PHE A 345 -15.48 20.72 12.89
C PHE A 345 -14.72 21.56 11.86
N GLY A 346 -14.23 20.95 10.79
CA GLY A 346 -13.58 21.66 9.69
C GLY A 346 -14.52 22.64 8.98
N CYS A 347 -15.80 22.28 8.83
CA CYS A 347 -16.82 23.18 8.30
C CYS A 347 -17.16 24.35 9.24
N GLU A 348 -16.80 24.28 10.53
CA GLU A 348 -16.98 25.35 11.53
C GLU A 348 -15.68 26.11 11.84
N ALA A 349 -14.60 25.86 11.10
CA ALA A 349 -13.34 26.55 11.32
C ALA A 349 -13.42 27.99 10.79
N GLU A 350 -13.54 28.96 11.68
CA GLU A 350 -13.67 30.38 11.34
C GLU A 350 -12.30 31.09 11.33
N SER A 351 -11.38 30.69 12.19
CA SER A 351 -10.03 31.26 12.32
C SER A 351 -8.92 30.42 11.66
N ASP A 352 -7.82 31.06 11.30
CA ASP A 352 -6.65 30.36 10.74
C ASP A 352 -6.03 29.39 11.74
N ARG A 353 -6.06 29.71 13.04
CA ARG A 353 -5.67 28.78 14.10
C ARG A 353 -6.48 27.49 14.05
N GLN A 354 -7.81 27.59 13.95
CA GLN A 354 -8.69 26.43 13.84
C GLN A 354 -8.41 25.61 12.58
N ARG A 355 -8.21 26.27 11.42
CA ARG A 355 -7.83 25.59 10.18
C ARG A 355 -6.51 24.85 10.31
N MET A 356 -5.52 25.44 10.97
CA MET A 356 -4.23 24.81 11.24
C MET A 356 -4.36 23.57 12.14
N ILE A 357 -5.23 23.59 13.16
CA ILE A 357 -5.50 22.42 14.01
C ILE A 357 -6.05 21.25 13.19
N ILE A 358 -7.00 21.52 12.28
CA ILE A 358 -7.56 20.48 11.40
C ILE A 358 -6.47 19.87 10.51
N LEU A 359 -5.67 20.72 9.86
CA LEU A 359 -4.57 20.27 8.99
C LEU A 359 -3.51 19.47 9.77
N ASP A 360 -3.16 19.90 10.97
CA ASP A 360 -2.23 19.21 11.84
C ASP A 360 -2.77 17.85 12.31
N VAL A 361 -4.04 17.74 12.70
CA VAL A 361 -4.64 16.42 13.03
C VAL A 361 -4.66 15.51 11.80
N MET A 362 -4.96 16.03 10.62
CA MET A 362 -4.90 15.28 9.37
C MET A 362 -3.48 14.77 9.09
N ASP A 363 -2.46 15.62 9.23
CA ASP A 363 -1.05 15.24 9.03
C ASP A 363 -0.58 14.23 10.09
N ARG A 364 -0.88 14.45 11.37
CA ARG A 364 -0.61 13.46 12.43
C ARG A 364 -1.26 12.11 12.14
N THR A 365 -2.45 12.10 11.57
CA THR A 365 -3.18 10.89 11.17
C THR A 365 -2.52 10.16 10.00
N THR A 366 -2.10 10.88 8.95
CA THR A 366 -1.39 10.30 7.80
C THR A 366 0.00 9.82 8.21
N VAL A 367 0.73 10.56 9.03
CA VAL A 367 2.05 10.20 9.56
C VAL A 367 1.95 9.01 10.50
N LYS A 368 0.93 8.89 11.36
CA LYS A 368 0.74 7.71 12.23
C LYS A 368 0.42 6.45 11.41
N ARG A 369 -0.39 6.56 10.35
CA ARG A 369 -0.61 5.45 9.39
C ARG A 369 0.71 5.03 8.72
N THR A 370 1.55 6.00 8.34
CA THR A 370 2.87 5.75 7.73
C THR A 370 3.93 5.26 8.73
N ARG A 371 3.89 5.69 9.99
CA ARG A 371 4.81 5.27 11.06
C ARG A 371 4.47 3.89 11.60
N MET A 372 3.19 3.51 11.73
CA MET A 372 2.82 2.11 12.02
C MET A 372 3.36 1.16 10.95
N ARG A 373 3.36 1.62 9.68
CA ARG A 373 3.97 0.92 8.54
C ARG A 373 5.49 0.77 8.64
N ARG A 374 6.19 1.62 9.41
CA ARG A 374 7.67 1.64 9.57
C ARG A 374 8.20 1.15 10.94
N ARG A 375 7.46 1.29 12.05
CA ARG A 375 7.95 1.01 13.42
C ARG A 375 7.91 -0.46 13.83
N ARG A 376 7.12 -1.32 13.15
CA ARG A 376 6.99 -2.75 13.53
C ARG A 376 7.78 -3.73 12.68
N THR A 377 8.47 -3.27 11.63
CA THR A 377 9.57 -4.03 11.00
C THR A 377 10.77 -4.18 11.93
N TRP A 378 10.87 -3.40 13.01
CA TRP A 378 12.04 -3.34 13.90
C TRP A 378 11.86 -4.03 15.27
N LEU A 379 10.66 -4.46 15.65
CA LEU A 379 10.36 -5.02 16.97
C LEU A 379 9.55 -6.31 16.87
N MET A 380 10.19 -7.42 16.47
CA MET A 380 9.74 -8.79 16.74
C MET A 380 10.96 -9.71 16.96
N PRO A 381 10.90 -10.69 17.89
CA PRO A 381 11.96 -11.68 18.09
C PRO A 381 12.12 -12.58 16.86
N LYS A 382 13.37 -13.02 16.63
CA LYS A 382 13.86 -13.82 15.49
C LYS A 382 13.18 -15.20 15.33
N HIS A 383 11.89 -15.32 14.99
CA HIS A 383 11.31 -16.57 14.48
C HIS A 383 10.41 -16.28 13.27
N GLN A 384 11.09 -16.22 12.11
CA GLN A 384 10.64 -16.51 10.74
C GLN A 384 9.26 -15.96 10.27
N ILE A 385 9.23 -14.66 9.95
CA ILE A 385 8.32 -14.09 8.94
C ILE A 385 9.11 -14.09 7.62
N ILE A 386 8.68 -14.85 6.60
CA ILE A 386 9.20 -14.66 5.23
C ILE A 386 8.50 -13.44 4.64
N ILE A 387 8.96 -12.24 5.02
CA ILE A 387 8.84 -11.07 4.16
C ILE A 387 9.60 -11.45 2.89
N ALA A 388 9.00 -11.31 1.70
CA ALA A 388 9.76 -11.49 0.47
C ALA A 388 10.84 -10.41 0.44
N MET A 389 12.05 -10.79 0.85
CA MET A 389 13.22 -9.94 0.94
C MET A 389 13.59 -9.48 -0.47
N PRO A 390 13.57 -8.17 -0.78
CA PRO A 390 13.93 -7.70 -2.11
C PRO A 390 15.35 -8.16 -2.45
N SER A 391 15.49 -8.81 -3.59
CA SER A 391 16.75 -9.40 -4.02
C SER A 391 17.40 -8.55 -5.14
N TYR A 392 18.65 -8.17 -4.93
CA TYR A 392 19.43 -7.34 -5.85
C TYR A 392 20.65 -8.11 -6.34
N LEU A 393 20.73 -8.35 -7.64
CA LEU A 393 21.96 -8.77 -8.29
C LEU A 393 22.68 -7.55 -8.85
N ILE A 394 23.91 -7.31 -8.42
CA ILE A 394 24.72 -6.18 -8.86
C ILE A 394 26.02 -6.70 -9.45
N THR A 395 26.34 -6.31 -10.69
CA THR A 395 27.60 -6.71 -11.33
C THR A 395 28.69 -5.66 -11.11
N GLY A 396 29.95 -6.10 -10.93
CA GLY A 396 31.09 -5.19 -10.77
C GLY A 396 31.13 -4.48 -9.41
N THR A 397 30.94 -5.22 -8.31
CA THR A 397 30.80 -4.64 -6.97
C THR A 397 32.09 -4.58 -6.14
N SER A 398 33.27 -4.76 -6.76
CA SER A 398 34.54 -4.77 -6.01
C SER A 398 35.03 -3.37 -5.61
N ARG A 399 34.61 -2.32 -6.33
CA ARG A 399 35.01 -0.92 -6.12
C ARG A 399 33.99 0.08 -6.66
N GLY A 400 34.23 1.37 -6.43
CA GLY A 400 33.49 2.49 -7.01
C GLY A 400 31.98 2.40 -6.77
N LEU A 401 31.21 2.79 -7.79
CA LEU A 401 29.75 2.85 -7.75
C LEU A 401 29.09 1.51 -7.42
N GLY A 402 29.63 0.40 -7.95
CA GLY A 402 29.10 -0.95 -7.68
C GLY A 402 29.22 -1.35 -6.22
N PHE A 403 30.35 -1.06 -5.57
CA PHE A 403 30.53 -1.30 -4.14
C PHE A 403 29.61 -0.40 -3.30
N GLU A 404 29.39 0.83 -3.77
CA GLU A 404 28.51 1.77 -3.08
C GLU A 404 27.02 1.37 -3.14
N PHE A 405 26.56 0.81 -4.27
CA PHE A 405 25.24 0.18 -4.31
C PHE A 405 25.13 -0.95 -3.28
N VAL A 406 26.17 -1.78 -3.12
CA VAL A 406 26.18 -2.80 -2.07
C VAL A 406 26.10 -2.16 -0.68
N ARG A 407 26.87 -1.10 -0.42
CA ARG A 407 26.84 -0.35 0.86
C ARG A 407 25.44 0.19 1.16
N GLN A 408 24.79 0.86 0.23
CA GLN A 408 23.49 1.49 0.50
C GLN A 408 22.35 0.47 0.58
N LEU A 409 22.31 -0.51 -0.33
CA LEU A 409 21.25 -1.51 -0.38
C LEU A 409 21.32 -2.50 0.79
N SER A 410 22.53 -2.88 1.22
CA SER A 410 22.70 -3.83 2.33
C SER A 410 22.42 -3.23 3.70
N ALA A 411 22.33 -1.90 3.80
CA ALA A 411 21.98 -1.22 5.05
C ALA A 411 20.56 -1.58 5.53
N ASP A 412 19.66 -1.96 4.62
CA ASP A 412 18.40 -2.62 4.97
C ASP A 412 18.62 -4.14 5.04
N SER A 413 18.55 -4.70 6.25
CA SER A 413 18.75 -6.13 6.50
C SER A 413 17.69 -7.02 5.83
N ASN A 414 16.58 -6.44 5.35
CA ASN A 414 15.55 -7.15 4.60
C ASN A 414 15.92 -7.34 3.13
N ASN A 415 16.96 -6.69 2.62
CA ASN A 415 17.41 -6.87 1.24
C ASN A 415 18.40 -8.03 1.17
N THR A 416 18.27 -8.90 0.17
CA THR A 416 19.35 -9.83 -0.21
C THR A 416 20.18 -9.17 -1.31
N VAL A 417 21.44 -8.84 -1.02
CA VAL A 417 22.32 -8.14 -1.95
C VAL A 417 23.40 -9.11 -2.44
N ILE A 418 23.44 -9.34 -3.75
CA ILE A 418 24.33 -10.31 -4.39
C ILE A 418 25.27 -9.55 -5.32
N GLY A 419 26.55 -9.50 -4.96
CA GLY A 419 27.61 -8.90 -5.76
C GLY A 419 28.29 -9.93 -6.66
N PHE A 420 28.47 -9.59 -7.93
CA PHE A 420 29.25 -10.37 -8.89
C PHE A 420 30.60 -9.70 -9.17
N VAL A 421 31.70 -10.39 -8.85
CA VAL A 421 33.06 -9.83 -8.87
C VAL A 421 34.09 -10.82 -9.41
N ARG A 422 35.21 -10.28 -9.92
CA ARG A 422 36.34 -11.10 -10.38
C ARG A 422 37.18 -11.66 -9.23
N ASN A 423 37.47 -10.83 -8.22
CA ASN A 423 38.24 -11.23 -7.03
C ASN A 423 37.31 -11.26 -5.80
N LYS A 424 36.78 -12.45 -5.50
CA LYS A 424 35.87 -12.64 -4.38
C LYS A 424 36.54 -12.38 -3.04
N LYS A 425 37.72 -12.95 -2.80
CA LYS A 425 38.46 -12.82 -1.53
C LYS A 425 38.72 -11.36 -1.15
N ALA A 426 39.31 -10.57 -2.05
CA ALA A 426 39.60 -9.16 -1.77
C ALA A 426 38.31 -8.33 -1.55
N THR A 427 37.24 -8.67 -2.28
CA THR A 427 35.93 -8.01 -2.11
C THR A 427 35.33 -8.35 -0.74
N GLU A 428 35.37 -9.61 -0.32
CA GLU A 428 34.87 -10.05 0.98
C GLU A 428 35.67 -9.46 2.14
N GLU A 429 37.01 -9.37 2.01
CA GLU A 429 37.86 -8.67 2.98
C GLU A 429 37.48 -7.18 3.10
N LYS A 430 37.15 -6.52 1.99
CA LYS A 430 36.68 -5.13 2.01
C LYS A 430 35.29 -5.01 2.64
N ILE A 431 34.36 -5.90 2.31
CA ILE A 431 33.02 -5.97 2.94
C ILE A 431 33.18 -6.17 4.45
N GLN A 432 34.08 -7.07 4.88
CA GLN A 432 34.32 -7.32 6.30
C GLN A 432 34.94 -6.10 7.01
N ARG A 433 35.80 -5.33 6.35
CA ARG A 433 36.38 -4.11 6.92
C ARG A 433 35.38 -2.94 6.99
N GLU A 434 34.60 -2.72 5.93
CA GLU A 434 33.81 -1.49 5.79
C GLU A 434 32.32 -1.67 6.07
N LEU A 435 31.78 -2.89 5.93
CA LEU A 435 30.36 -3.22 6.01
C LEU A 435 30.10 -4.41 6.95
N SER A 436 30.91 -4.53 8.01
CA SER A 436 30.85 -5.64 8.97
C SER A 436 29.45 -5.80 9.58
N GLY A 437 29.06 -7.05 9.89
CA GLY A 437 27.79 -7.35 10.52
C GLY A 437 26.56 -7.35 9.60
N ARG A 438 26.75 -7.33 8.28
CA ARG A 438 25.67 -7.39 7.28
C ARG A 438 25.59 -8.80 6.64
N PRO A 439 24.84 -9.75 7.23
CA PRO A 439 24.77 -11.14 6.76
C PRO A 439 23.98 -11.29 5.44
N ASN A 440 23.36 -10.22 4.98
CA ASN A 440 22.50 -10.16 3.80
C ASN A 440 23.27 -9.81 2.51
N ILE A 441 24.60 -9.77 2.58
CA ILE A 441 25.50 -9.59 1.44
C ILE A 441 26.07 -10.94 1.02
N HIS A 442 25.98 -11.25 -0.27
CA HIS A 442 26.56 -12.45 -0.87
C HIS A 442 27.49 -12.07 -2.01
N THR A 443 28.61 -12.76 -2.15
CA THR A 443 29.59 -12.50 -3.22
C THR A 443 29.78 -13.74 -4.08
N ILE A 444 29.58 -13.59 -5.38
CA ILE A 444 29.78 -14.64 -6.39
C ILE A 444 30.96 -14.24 -7.26
N GLN A 445 31.88 -15.18 -7.46
CA GLN A 445 33.05 -14.98 -8.33
C GLN A 445 32.71 -15.29 -9.79
N GLY A 446 33.17 -14.44 -10.70
CA GLY A 446 33.18 -14.73 -12.13
C GLY A 446 33.41 -13.49 -13.00
N GLU A 447 33.32 -13.70 -14.30
CA GLU A 447 33.57 -12.67 -15.32
C GLU A 447 32.36 -12.49 -16.23
N ILE A 448 31.95 -11.24 -16.46
CA ILE A 448 30.72 -10.94 -17.20
C ILE A 448 30.84 -11.27 -18.69
N GLN A 449 32.06 -11.21 -19.24
CA GLN A 449 32.39 -11.56 -20.62
C GLN A 449 32.42 -13.08 -20.90
N ASN A 450 32.34 -13.92 -19.85
CA ASN A 450 32.39 -15.37 -19.96
C ASN A 450 30.99 -15.97 -19.75
N LEU A 451 30.41 -16.54 -20.81
CA LEU A 451 29.04 -17.07 -20.77
C LEU A 451 28.83 -18.15 -19.69
N GLU A 452 29.82 -19.03 -19.47
CA GLU A 452 29.69 -20.09 -18.45
C GLU A 452 29.72 -19.51 -17.04
N SER A 453 30.51 -18.45 -16.81
CA SER A 453 30.50 -17.69 -15.56
C SER A 453 29.12 -17.07 -15.32
N VAL A 454 28.48 -16.50 -16.34
CA VAL A 454 27.13 -15.92 -16.22
C VAL A 454 26.06 -16.99 -15.98
N LYS A 455 26.15 -18.17 -16.61
CA LYS A 455 25.26 -19.30 -16.29
C LYS A 455 25.40 -19.74 -14.83
N ASN A 456 26.62 -19.84 -14.34
CA ASN A 456 26.90 -20.20 -12.95
C ASN A 456 26.40 -19.12 -11.98
N LEU A 457 26.57 -17.84 -12.33
CA LEU A 457 26.01 -16.72 -11.59
C LEU A 457 24.49 -16.86 -11.39
N VAL A 458 23.74 -17.09 -12.48
CA VAL A 458 22.28 -17.23 -12.40
C VAL A 458 21.86 -18.45 -11.57
N LYS A 459 22.59 -19.57 -11.66
CA LYS A 459 22.35 -20.76 -10.82
C LYS A 459 22.56 -20.45 -9.33
N GLU A 460 23.66 -19.78 -8.98
CA GLU A 460 23.96 -19.42 -7.60
C GLU A 460 22.98 -18.38 -7.04
N VAL A 461 22.60 -17.37 -7.85
CA VAL A 461 21.54 -16.41 -7.49
C VAL A 461 20.23 -17.13 -7.22
N ALA A 462 19.85 -18.11 -8.03
CA ALA A 462 18.64 -18.89 -7.81
C ALA A 462 18.69 -19.66 -6.48
N LYS A 463 19.85 -20.25 -6.11
CA LYS A 463 20.03 -20.93 -4.82
C LYS A 463 19.88 -19.97 -3.65
N ILE A 464 20.55 -18.81 -3.70
CA ILE A 464 20.53 -17.81 -2.62
C ILE A 464 19.13 -17.24 -2.41
N THR A 465 18.40 -16.99 -3.49
CA THR A 465 17.10 -16.28 -3.46
C THR A 465 15.89 -17.20 -3.40
N GLY A 466 16.06 -18.52 -3.44
CA GLY A 466 14.95 -19.46 -3.56
C GLY A 466 14.27 -19.42 -4.95
N GLY A 467 15.00 -19.01 -5.99
CA GLY A 467 14.58 -19.08 -7.37
C GLY A 467 13.78 -17.89 -7.90
N SER A 468 13.80 -16.74 -7.21
CA SER A 468 13.19 -15.48 -7.68
C SER A 468 14.14 -14.30 -7.50
N LEU A 469 14.21 -13.41 -8.50
CA LEU A 469 15.06 -12.22 -8.44
C LEU A 469 14.21 -10.96 -8.68
N ASP A 470 14.42 -9.90 -7.92
CA ASP A 470 13.64 -8.65 -8.04
C ASP A 470 14.33 -7.60 -8.90
N TYR A 471 15.63 -7.41 -8.68
CA TYR A 471 16.43 -6.37 -9.31
C TYR A 471 17.72 -6.93 -9.91
N ILE A 472 18.04 -6.49 -11.12
CA ILE A 472 19.41 -6.55 -11.66
C ILE A 472 19.89 -5.11 -11.83
N ILE A 473 21.06 -4.81 -11.28
CA ILE A 473 21.82 -3.59 -11.55
C ILE A 473 23.08 -4.01 -12.31
N ALA A 474 23.00 -3.96 -13.63
CA ALA A 474 24.10 -4.26 -14.55
C ALA A 474 25.09 -3.09 -14.55
N ASN A 475 26.02 -3.11 -13.59
CA ASN A 475 27.00 -2.06 -13.34
C ASN A 475 28.41 -2.40 -13.87
N ALA A 476 28.77 -3.68 -14.02
CA ALA A 476 30.07 -4.07 -14.52
C ALA A 476 30.37 -3.43 -15.87
N ALA A 477 31.54 -2.79 -15.96
CA ALA A 477 32.02 -2.16 -17.18
C ALA A 477 33.54 -2.15 -17.26
N LEU A 478 34.07 -2.06 -18.47
CA LEU A 478 35.45 -1.74 -18.81
C LEU A 478 35.46 -0.40 -19.53
N GLN A 479 36.33 0.49 -19.10
CA GLN A 479 36.80 1.64 -19.87
C GLN A 479 38.32 1.51 -19.92
N SER A 480 38.88 1.38 -21.12
CA SER A 480 40.31 1.15 -21.33
C SER A 480 41.09 2.44 -21.11
N GLU A 481 42.18 2.37 -20.33
CA GLU A 481 43.04 3.53 -20.07
C GLU A 481 43.72 4.06 -21.34
N TRP A 482 43.92 3.18 -22.34
CA TRP A 482 44.51 3.56 -23.63
C TRP A 482 43.58 4.44 -24.46
N SER A 483 42.29 4.10 -24.54
CA SER A 483 41.33 4.82 -25.38
C SER A 483 40.52 5.89 -24.67
N ALA A 484 40.48 5.87 -23.33
CA ALA A 484 39.56 6.69 -22.54
C ALA A 484 39.68 8.20 -22.77
N HIS A 485 40.86 8.70 -23.17
CA HIS A 485 41.16 10.13 -23.26
C HIS A 485 41.52 10.58 -24.69
N ASN A 486 41.39 9.67 -25.68
CA ASN A 486 41.85 9.89 -27.05
C ASN A 486 40.67 9.95 -28.03
N PRO A 487 40.68 10.89 -29.00
CA PRO A 487 39.69 10.94 -30.06
C PRO A 487 39.73 9.69 -30.96
N ILE A 488 38.58 9.31 -31.52
CA ILE A 488 38.48 8.13 -32.41
C ILE A 488 39.44 8.18 -33.61
N GLY A 489 39.72 9.37 -34.15
CA GLY A 489 40.67 9.54 -35.26
C GLY A 489 42.11 9.22 -34.88
N VAL A 490 42.53 9.62 -33.67
CA VAL A 490 43.86 9.33 -33.11
C VAL A 490 43.99 7.84 -32.84
N LEU A 491 42.96 7.22 -32.25
CA LEU A 491 42.95 5.77 -32.03
C LEU A 491 43.01 4.97 -33.34
N GLY A 492 42.50 5.53 -34.43
CA GLY A 492 42.55 4.93 -35.76
C GLY A 492 43.96 4.83 -36.35
N GLU A 493 44.96 5.48 -35.76
CA GLU A 493 46.37 5.34 -36.14
C GLU A 493 46.96 3.98 -35.71
N GLU A 494 46.36 3.32 -34.70
CA GLU A 494 46.68 1.95 -34.26
C GLU A 494 45.47 1.01 -34.51
N PRO A 495 45.13 0.66 -35.76
CA PRO A 495 43.86 0.02 -36.10
C PRO A 495 43.66 -1.35 -35.45
N GLU A 496 44.69 -2.18 -35.32
CA GLU A 496 44.58 -3.49 -34.68
C GLU A 496 44.28 -3.35 -33.18
N ARG A 497 44.94 -2.41 -32.51
CA ARG A 497 44.71 -2.14 -31.08
C ARG A 497 43.32 -1.53 -30.83
N LEU A 498 42.87 -0.66 -31.74
CA LEU A 498 41.50 -0.14 -31.73
C LEU A 498 40.47 -1.27 -31.88
N GLU A 499 40.70 -2.20 -32.80
CA GLU A 499 39.82 -3.37 -32.98
C GLU A 499 39.76 -4.22 -31.70
N GLU A 500 40.91 -4.55 -31.11
CA GLU A 500 40.99 -5.31 -29.87
C GLU A 500 40.21 -4.64 -28.72
N ASP A 501 40.39 -3.33 -28.51
CA ASP A 501 39.72 -2.58 -27.45
C ASP A 501 38.20 -2.43 -27.70
N MET A 502 37.80 -2.23 -28.96
CA MET A 502 36.39 -2.21 -29.37
C MET A 502 35.71 -3.56 -29.07
N LEU A 503 36.36 -4.67 -29.45
CA LEU A 503 35.86 -6.01 -29.19
C LEU A 503 35.79 -6.31 -27.69
N GLU A 504 36.82 -5.96 -26.93
CA GLU A 504 36.83 -6.17 -25.48
C GLU A 504 35.75 -5.34 -24.77
N SER A 505 35.66 -4.05 -25.08
CA SER A 505 34.64 -3.13 -24.57
C SER A 505 33.24 -3.64 -24.88
N PHE A 506 32.98 -4.06 -26.12
CA PHE A 506 31.68 -4.63 -26.51
C PHE A 506 31.37 -5.92 -25.77
N LYS A 507 32.35 -6.82 -25.64
CA LYS A 507 32.17 -8.11 -24.97
C LYS A 507 31.79 -7.94 -23.49
N ILE A 508 32.43 -7.00 -22.79
CA ILE A 508 32.19 -6.74 -21.37
C ILE A 508 30.95 -5.87 -21.15
N ASN A 509 30.87 -4.72 -21.80
CA ASN A 509 29.85 -3.71 -21.51
C ASN A 509 28.49 -4.05 -22.12
N THR A 510 28.47 -4.81 -23.22
CA THR A 510 27.25 -5.09 -23.99
C THR A 510 26.89 -6.57 -23.95
N LEU A 511 27.72 -7.43 -24.55
CA LEU A 511 27.38 -8.83 -24.79
C LEU A 511 27.19 -9.62 -23.49
N GLY A 512 28.07 -9.41 -22.50
CA GLY A 512 27.94 -10.01 -21.18
C GLY A 512 26.61 -9.68 -20.49
N ASN A 513 26.14 -8.44 -20.61
CA ASN A 513 24.84 -8.03 -20.07
C ASN A 513 23.67 -8.64 -20.85
N ILE A 514 23.76 -8.77 -22.18
CA ILE A 514 22.75 -9.46 -23.00
C ILE A 514 22.61 -10.93 -22.55
N HIS A 515 23.73 -11.62 -22.30
CA HIS A 515 23.70 -12.98 -21.77
C HIS A 515 23.07 -13.04 -20.38
N LEU A 516 23.45 -12.13 -19.49
CA LEU A 516 22.90 -12.04 -18.14
C LEU A 516 21.38 -11.84 -18.18
N PHE A 517 20.90 -10.87 -18.96
CA PHE A 517 19.47 -10.55 -19.05
C PHE A 517 18.68 -11.77 -19.53
N ASN A 518 19.07 -12.38 -20.66
CA ASN A 518 18.41 -13.58 -21.18
C ASN A 518 18.34 -14.72 -20.15
N LEU A 519 19.45 -15.01 -19.49
CA LEU A 519 19.54 -16.12 -18.53
C LEU A 519 18.75 -15.84 -17.24
N ALA A 520 18.65 -14.57 -16.83
CA ALA A 520 17.98 -14.20 -15.59
C ALA A 520 16.47 -13.97 -15.71
N ILE A 521 15.90 -13.84 -16.92
CA ILE A 521 14.46 -13.66 -17.14
C ILE A 521 13.60 -14.66 -16.33
N PRO A 522 13.90 -15.98 -16.27
CA PRO A 522 13.10 -16.92 -15.49
C PRO A 522 13.04 -16.60 -13.99
N LEU A 523 14.11 -16.04 -13.41
CA LEU A 523 14.13 -15.60 -12.01
C LEU A 523 13.37 -14.29 -11.84
N ILE A 524 13.57 -13.35 -12.77
CA ILE A 524 12.92 -12.03 -12.76
C ILE A 524 11.40 -12.16 -12.88
N ARG A 525 10.89 -13.07 -13.72
CA ARG A 525 9.46 -13.36 -13.85
C ARG A 525 8.80 -13.73 -12.51
N LYS A 526 9.55 -14.38 -11.63
CA LYS A 526 9.11 -14.83 -10.29
C LYS A 526 9.30 -13.76 -9.21
N GLY A 527 10.08 -12.71 -9.51
CA GLY A 527 10.27 -11.53 -8.67
C GLY A 527 9.00 -10.69 -8.53
N GLN A 528 8.95 -9.88 -7.49
CA GLN A 528 7.89 -8.91 -7.23
C GLN A 528 8.16 -7.58 -7.94
N ALA A 529 9.39 -7.07 -7.87
CA ALA A 529 9.71 -5.76 -8.44
C ALA A 529 9.95 -5.80 -9.95
N LYS A 530 10.58 -6.88 -10.44
CA LYS A 530 10.84 -7.17 -11.86
C LYS A 530 11.56 -6.04 -12.61
N LYS A 531 12.65 -5.51 -12.05
CA LYS A 531 13.40 -4.39 -12.65
C LYS A 531 14.80 -4.80 -13.07
N ILE A 532 15.17 -4.48 -14.31
CA ILE A 532 16.51 -4.68 -14.85
C ILE A 532 17.05 -3.33 -15.28
N ILE A 533 18.08 -2.89 -14.58
CA ILE A 533 18.68 -1.57 -14.73
C ILE A 533 20.10 -1.74 -15.25
N ALA A 534 20.39 -1.15 -16.40
CA ALA A 534 21.74 -1.06 -16.94
C ALA A 534 22.36 0.28 -16.56
N ILE A 535 23.56 0.26 -15.96
CA ILE A 535 24.32 1.49 -15.76
C ILE A 535 25.03 1.81 -17.08
N SER A 536 24.61 2.91 -17.70
CA SER A 536 25.12 3.43 -18.96
C SER A 536 25.97 4.69 -18.73
N SER A 537 26.19 5.50 -19.77
CA SER A 537 26.92 6.77 -19.69
C SER A 537 26.24 7.81 -20.56
N GLY A 538 26.17 9.07 -20.10
CA GLY A 538 25.68 10.20 -20.91
C GLY A 538 26.48 10.39 -22.19
N MET A 539 27.76 9.99 -22.20
CA MET A 539 28.60 9.96 -23.41
C MET A 539 28.13 8.95 -24.46
N ALA A 540 27.11 8.13 -24.18
CA ALA A 540 26.48 7.23 -25.15
C ALA A 540 25.23 7.85 -25.82
N ASP A 541 24.99 9.15 -25.61
CA ASP A 541 23.92 9.91 -26.26
C ASP A 541 24.47 10.65 -27.50
N PRO A 542 24.02 10.31 -28.73
CA PRO A 542 24.46 10.98 -29.95
C PRO A 542 24.23 12.50 -29.93
N ASP A 543 23.14 12.96 -29.31
CA ASP A 543 22.84 14.40 -29.23
C ASP A 543 23.84 15.11 -28.31
N PHE A 544 24.25 14.45 -27.22
CA PHE A 544 25.28 14.98 -26.32
C PHE A 544 26.65 15.00 -27.01
N ILE A 545 27.01 13.93 -27.73
CA ILE A 545 28.28 13.81 -28.47
C ILE A 545 28.42 14.94 -29.49
N THR A 546 27.41 15.09 -30.36
CA THR A 546 27.48 15.99 -31.52
C THR A 546 27.36 17.46 -31.13
N ASN A 547 26.50 17.80 -30.18
CA ASN A 547 26.29 19.19 -29.77
C ASN A 547 27.44 19.76 -28.91
N PHE A 548 28.19 18.90 -28.22
CA PHE A 548 29.24 19.33 -27.27
C PHE A 548 30.63 18.81 -27.63
N SER A 549 30.80 18.24 -28.83
CA SER A 549 32.10 17.78 -29.35
C SER A 549 32.82 16.80 -28.42
N ILE A 550 32.08 15.83 -27.87
CA ILE A 550 32.66 14.78 -27.02
C ILE A 550 33.32 13.72 -27.91
N THR A 551 34.64 13.75 -28.02
CA THR A 551 35.38 12.91 -28.99
C THR A 551 36.08 11.70 -28.38
N ASP A 552 36.29 11.71 -27.07
CA ASP A 552 37.10 10.75 -26.32
C ASP A 552 36.36 9.43 -26.00
N GLY A 553 37.13 8.37 -25.71
CA GLY A 553 36.60 7.12 -25.15
C GLY A 553 35.71 6.31 -26.09
N ALA A 554 35.91 6.41 -27.41
CA ALA A 554 35.02 5.82 -28.41
C ALA A 554 34.67 4.33 -28.20
N PRO A 555 35.61 3.41 -27.90
CA PRO A 555 35.27 2.01 -27.61
C PRO A 555 34.29 1.83 -26.46
N TYR A 556 34.49 2.59 -25.38
CA TYR A 556 33.59 2.61 -24.23
C TYR A 556 32.21 3.18 -24.59
N THR A 557 32.16 4.37 -25.20
CA THR A 557 30.89 5.06 -25.48
C THR A 557 30.02 4.30 -26.48
N ILE A 558 30.63 3.73 -27.53
CA ILE A 558 29.95 2.88 -28.52
C ILE A 558 29.37 1.63 -27.85
N SER A 559 30.13 0.96 -27.00
CA SER A 559 29.64 -0.23 -26.28
C SER A 559 28.45 0.10 -25.34
N LYS A 560 28.47 1.27 -24.69
CA LYS A 560 27.33 1.76 -23.88
C LYS A 560 26.13 2.15 -24.74
N GLY A 561 26.35 2.73 -25.92
CA GLY A 561 25.29 2.98 -26.91
C GLY A 561 24.62 1.69 -27.36
N ALA A 562 25.41 0.65 -27.66
CA ALA A 562 24.89 -0.66 -27.99
C ALA A 562 24.09 -1.29 -26.83
N LEU A 563 24.54 -1.11 -25.58
CA LEU A 563 23.79 -1.54 -24.40
C LEU A 563 22.44 -0.82 -24.27
N ASN A 564 22.38 0.49 -24.54
CA ASN A 564 21.13 1.26 -24.53
C ASN A 564 20.11 0.69 -25.54
N ILE A 565 20.57 0.35 -26.75
CA ILE A 565 19.71 -0.29 -27.76
C ILE A 565 19.26 -1.68 -27.30
N ALA A 566 20.16 -2.48 -26.70
CA ALA A 566 19.79 -3.78 -26.16
C ALA A 566 18.70 -3.67 -25.10
N VAL A 567 18.84 -2.73 -24.15
CA VAL A 567 17.82 -2.44 -23.12
C VAL A 567 16.47 -2.11 -23.74
N ALA A 568 16.42 -1.25 -24.76
CA ALA A 568 15.18 -0.90 -25.45
C ALA A 568 14.54 -2.12 -26.14
N LYS A 569 15.35 -3.00 -26.75
CA LYS A 569 14.86 -4.25 -27.36
C LYS A 569 14.29 -5.21 -26.31
N PHE A 570 14.96 -5.35 -25.17
CA PHE A 570 14.47 -6.17 -24.06
C PHE A 570 13.17 -5.61 -23.47
N ASP A 571 13.05 -4.29 -23.30
CA ASP A 571 11.79 -3.67 -22.87
C ASP A 571 10.65 -3.97 -23.85
N ALA A 572 10.88 -3.74 -25.15
CA ALA A 572 9.89 -4.00 -26.18
C ALA A 572 9.38 -5.46 -26.15
N GLN A 573 10.28 -6.41 -25.86
CA GLN A 573 9.94 -7.82 -25.72
C GLN A 573 9.18 -8.14 -24.42
N TYR A 574 9.62 -7.62 -23.27
CA TYR A 574 9.20 -8.11 -21.95
C TYR A 574 8.27 -7.15 -21.18
N ARG A 575 8.01 -5.93 -21.64
CA ARG A 575 7.15 -4.98 -20.89
C ARG A 575 5.75 -5.50 -20.64
N LYS A 576 5.20 -6.29 -21.57
CA LYS A 576 3.86 -6.91 -21.43
C LYS A 576 3.80 -7.93 -20.30
N GLU A 577 4.94 -8.44 -19.85
CA GLU A 577 5.07 -9.35 -18.70
C GLU A 577 5.27 -8.60 -17.37
N GLY A 578 5.26 -7.26 -17.40
CA GLY A 578 5.50 -6.40 -16.24
C GLY A 578 6.98 -6.33 -15.84
N ILE A 579 7.91 -6.62 -16.75
CA ILE A 579 9.36 -6.53 -16.51
C ILE A 579 9.87 -5.19 -17.05
N LEU A 580 10.40 -4.36 -16.16
CA LEU A 580 10.95 -3.06 -16.52
C LEU A 580 12.41 -3.20 -16.93
N PHE A 581 12.75 -2.76 -18.13
CA PHE A 581 14.14 -2.55 -18.57
C PHE A 581 14.41 -1.04 -18.69
N MET A 582 15.54 -0.59 -18.16
CA MET A 582 15.96 0.81 -18.24
C MET A 582 17.48 0.96 -18.23
N ALA A 583 18.00 1.98 -18.90
CA ALA A 583 19.37 2.42 -18.81
C ALA A 583 19.48 3.74 -18.03
N ILE A 584 20.46 3.83 -17.13
CA ILE A 584 20.69 5.03 -16.32
C ILE A 584 22.17 5.44 -16.43
N SER A 585 22.44 6.68 -16.83
CA SER A 585 23.76 7.29 -16.67
C SER A 585 23.92 7.78 -15.23
N PRO A 586 25.03 7.43 -14.54
CA PRO A 586 25.24 7.80 -13.14
C PRO A 586 25.81 9.22 -12.94
N GLY A 587 25.90 10.03 -13.99
CA GLY A 587 26.68 11.27 -14.01
C GLY A 587 28.19 11.01 -14.17
N LEU A 588 29.00 12.06 -13.98
CA LEU A 588 30.46 11.89 -13.86
C LEU A 588 30.81 11.53 -12.42
N VAL A 589 31.27 10.30 -12.19
CA VAL A 589 31.54 9.77 -10.84
C VAL A 589 33.02 9.60 -10.59
N ALA A 590 33.52 10.15 -9.49
CA ALA A 590 34.91 10.04 -9.06
C ALA A 590 35.26 8.58 -8.66
N THR A 591 35.68 7.76 -9.63
CA THR A 591 35.95 6.32 -9.45
C THR A 591 37.33 5.87 -9.90
N GLN A 592 38.09 6.76 -10.53
CA GLN A 592 39.47 6.50 -11.00
C GLN A 592 40.47 7.34 -10.21
N ASP A 593 41.65 6.77 -10.02
CA ASP A 593 42.81 7.47 -9.48
C ASP A 593 43.56 8.11 -10.66
N THR A 594 43.69 9.44 -10.64
CA THR A 594 44.29 10.23 -11.72
C THR A 594 45.76 10.58 -11.46
N SER A 595 46.37 10.04 -10.41
CA SER A 595 47.70 10.42 -9.94
C SER A 595 48.86 10.07 -10.89
N ASN A 596 48.67 9.12 -11.81
CA ASN A 596 49.72 8.61 -12.72
C ASN A 596 49.45 8.89 -14.21
N TYR A 597 48.62 9.89 -14.53
CA TYR A 597 48.31 10.21 -15.91
C TYR A 597 49.51 10.80 -16.66
N THR A 598 49.68 10.42 -17.94
CA THR A 598 50.63 11.07 -18.84
C THR A 598 50.16 12.49 -19.21
N GLU A 599 51.06 13.31 -19.77
CA GLU A 599 50.68 14.67 -20.18
C GLU A 599 49.58 14.67 -21.24
N GLU A 600 49.61 13.70 -22.17
CA GLU A 600 48.55 13.51 -23.17
C GLU A 600 47.21 13.17 -22.53
N GLN A 601 47.20 12.29 -21.52
CA GLN A 601 45.99 11.94 -20.77
C GLN A 601 45.45 13.13 -19.97
N ILE A 602 46.34 13.94 -19.37
CA ILE A 602 45.98 15.18 -18.68
C ILE A 602 45.34 16.17 -19.65
N GLN A 603 45.88 16.31 -20.86
CA GLN A 603 45.30 17.16 -21.88
C GLN A 603 43.91 16.66 -22.29
N GLY A 604 43.74 15.35 -22.52
CA GLY A 604 42.42 14.76 -22.80
C GLY A 604 41.40 14.99 -21.68
N VAL A 605 41.82 14.93 -20.41
CA VAL A 605 40.95 15.31 -19.27
C VAL A 605 40.53 16.78 -19.35
N ARG A 606 41.47 17.69 -19.66
CA ARG A 606 41.16 19.12 -19.78
C ARG A 606 40.15 19.38 -20.90
N ASP A 607 40.30 18.71 -22.03
CA ASP A 607 39.40 18.86 -23.18
C ASP A 607 38.00 18.32 -22.83
N MET A 608 37.91 17.16 -22.18
CA MET A 608 36.64 16.61 -21.68
C MET A 608 35.98 17.57 -20.68
N VAL A 609 36.72 18.11 -19.72
CA VAL A 609 36.20 19.06 -18.72
C VAL A 609 35.70 20.35 -19.40
N ALA A 610 36.42 20.85 -20.41
CA ALA A 610 36.01 22.02 -21.16
C ALA A 610 34.70 21.77 -21.92
N ALA A 611 34.56 20.61 -22.57
CA ALA A 611 33.32 20.22 -23.24
C ALA A 611 32.14 20.08 -22.27
N PHE A 612 32.37 19.47 -21.10
CA PHE A 612 31.37 19.33 -20.05
C PHE A 612 30.94 20.67 -19.45
N LYS A 613 31.86 21.63 -19.28
CA LYS A 613 31.54 23.00 -18.90
C LYS A 613 30.77 23.75 -19.99
N GLY A 614 31.04 23.44 -21.26
CA GLY A 614 30.24 23.94 -22.39
C GLY A 614 28.78 23.46 -22.35
N TYR A 615 28.57 22.20 -21.96
CA TYR A 615 27.24 21.63 -21.76
C TYR A 615 26.51 22.14 -20.51
N ALA A 616 27.21 22.12 -19.38
CA ALA A 616 26.68 22.46 -18.07
C ALA A 616 27.61 23.48 -17.37
N PRO A 617 27.40 24.79 -17.59
CA PRO A 617 28.29 25.82 -17.03
C PRO A 617 28.39 25.78 -15.50
N HIS A 618 27.30 25.39 -14.84
CA HIS A 618 27.18 25.26 -13.38
C HIS A 618 27.71 23.94 -12.82
N TRP A 619 28.13 23.00 -13.67
CA TRP A 619 28.65 21.71 -13.21
C TRP A 619 29.97 21.90 -12.47
N GLU A 620 30.06 21.50 -11.21
CA GLU A 620 31.22 21.79 -10.34
C GLU A 620 32.31 20.70 -10.37
N GLY A 621 32.03 19.55 -10.99
CA GLY A 621 32.98 18.45 -11.10
C GLY A 621 32.33 17.09 -10.86
N ALA A 622 33.18 16.06 -10.78
CA ALA A 622 32.71 14.70 -10.54
C ALA A 622 32.06 14.57 -9.15
N ILE A 623 30.91 13.90 -9.09
CA ILE A 623 30.24 13.58 -7.83
C ILE A 623 30.84 12.32 -7.20
N SER A 624 30.66 12.18 -5.89
CA SER A 624 31.12 10.98 -5.18
C SER A 624 30.31 9.73 -5.59
N PRO A 625 30.88 8.52 -5.44
CA PRO A 625 30.11 7.29 -5.60
C PRO A 625 28.86 7.23 -4.72
N GLU A 626 28.91 7.80 -3.51
CA GLU A 626 27.79 7.85 -2.56
C GLU A 626 26.62 8.66 -3.10
N GLU A 627 26.88 9.90 -3.51
CA GLU A 627 25.89 10.80 -4.09
C GLU A 627 25.28 10.21 -5.37
N SER A 628 26.12 9.70 -6.26
CA SER A 628 25.67 9.06 -7.50
C SER A 628 24.79 7.84 -7.23
N ALA A 629 25.21 6.93 -6.34
CA ALA A 629 24.44 5.75 -6.00
C ALA A 629 23.08 6.11 -5.38
N THR A 630 23.05 7.12 -4.48
CA THR A 630 21.81 7.61 -3.90
C THR A 630 20.85 8.17 -4.96
N ALA A 631 21.37 8.99 -5.89
CA ALA A 631 20.57 9.56 -6.97
C ALA A 631 20.02 8.47 -7.91
N VAL A 632 20.88 7.54 -8.36
CA VAL A 632 20.48 6.42 -9.22
C VAL A 632 19.44 5.51 -8.53
N LEU A 633 19.66 5.13 -7.26
CA LEU A 633 18.70 4.31 -6.51
C LEU A 633 17.34 5.02 -6.33
N SER A 634 17.34 6.35 -6.19
CA SER A 634 16.12 7.17 -6.16
C SER A 634 15.33 7.06 -7.47
N VAL A 635 16.01 7.14 -8.62
CA VAL A 635 15.40 6.94 -9.95
C VAL A 635 14.85 5.51 -10.09
N ILE A 636 15.65 4.49 -9.77
CA ILE A 636 15.23 3.08 -9.84
C ILE A 636 13.98 2.82 -9.00
N LYS A 637 13.90 3.42 -7.81
CA LYS A 637 12.77 3.26 -6.90
C LYS A 637 11.48 3.86 -7.46
N LYS A 638 11.57 5.05 -8.07
CA LYS A 638 10.42 5.77 -8.65
C LYS A 638 9.98 5.18 -10.00
N ALA A 639 10.90 4.56 -10.74
CA ALA A 639 10.65 4.06 -12.08
C ALA A 639 9.59 2.94 -12.12
N SER A 640 8.71 2.98 -13.11
CA SER A 640 7.77 1.90 -13.40
C SER A 640 7.39 1.85 -14.87
N ILE A 641 6.75 0.76 -15.32
CA ILE A 641 6.24 0.66 -16.69
C ILE A 641 5.08 1.62 -16.90
N GLU A 642 4.23 1.79 -15.88
CA GLU A 642 3.07 2.66 -15.85
C GLU A 642 3.46 4.13 -15.94
N ALA A 643 4.59 4.51 -15.32
CA ALA A 643 5.20 5.83 -15.43
C ALA A 643 5.92 6.06 -16.77
N GLY A 644 5.85 5.11 -17.70
CA GLY A 644 6.41 5.24 -19.04
C GLY A 644 7.92 5.09 -19.12
N ASN A 645 8.58 4.54 -18.10
CA ASN A 645 10.04 4.47 -18.08
C ASN A 645 10.63 3.24 -18.79
N GLY A 646 9.80 2.33 -19.31
CA GLY A 646 10.25 1.16 -20.06
C GLY A 646 11.09 1.52 -21.28
N GLY A 647 12.26 0.91 -21.40
CA GLY A 647 13.21 1.11 -22.50
C GLY A 647 13.90 2.47 -22.51
N SER A 648 13.69 3.29 -21.48
CA SER A 648 14.26 4.63 -21.41
C SER A 648 15.76 4.61 -21.10
N PHE A 649 16.45 5.65 -21.57
CA PHE A 649 17.82 5.96 -21.22
C PHE A 649 17.86 7.37 -20.60
N VAL A 650 18.09 7.44 -19.29
CA VAL A 650 18.00 8.66 -18.47
C VAL A 650 19.25 8.85 -17.61
N SER A 651 19.43 10.02 -17.02
CA SER A 651 20.50 10.30 -16.05
C SER A 651 20.12 9.91 -14.62
N HIS A 652 21.03 10.16 -13.67
CA HIS A 652 20.82 10.01 -12.23
C HIS A 652 19.73 10.95 -11.68
N TYR A 653 19.28 11.94 -12.47
CA TYR A 653 18.10 12.76 -12.18
C TYR A 653 16.79 12.18 -12.75
N GLY A 654 16.86 11.14 -13.59
CA GLY A 654 15.70 10.54 -14.25
C GLY A 654 15.23 11.28 -15.49
N ASN A 655 16.07 12.15 -16.06
CA ASN A 655 15.78 12.93 -17.27
C ASN A 655 16.97 12.83 -18.27
N LYS A 656 17.09 13.76 -19.23
CA LYS A 656 18.19 13.82 -20.22
C LYS A 656 19.30 14.81 -19.85
N GLN A 657 19.41 15.19 -18.57
CA GLN A 657 20.49 16.04 -18.07
C GLN A 657 21.61 15.17 -17.50
N TRP A 658 22.74 15.07 -18.19
CA TRP A 658 23.79 14.07 -17.93
C TRP A 658 24.77 14.43 -16.81
N LEU A 659 24.89 15.71 -16.47
CA LEU A 659 25.82 16.25 -15.47
C LEU A 659 25.11 17.03 -14.38
#